data_AF-A0A221M975-F1
#
_entry.id   AF-A0A221M975-F1
#
_cell.length_a   1.000
_cell.length_b   1.000
_cell.length_c   1.000
_cell.angle_alpha   90.00
_cell.angle_beta   90.00
_cell.angle_gamma   90.00
#
_symmetry.space_group_name_H-M   'P 1'
#
loop_
_entity.id
_entity.type
_entity.pdbx_description
1 polymer ?
#
loop_
_entity_poly.entity_id
_entity_poly.type
_entity_poly.pdbx_seq_one_letter_code
_entity_poly.pdbx_strand_id
1 'polypeptide(L)'
;MQKNVNGREQEVLLDDSRWVLVWNENFDSGKLETGTYYNADVVEQEAEGSYTARVGRVHPGDYDSPMKGTSIDRGSITLTVKGLVPNTKYNLTAQACIEGENSKLWVGAVDLENEKYHIVKDVHEEVTSKSWTYISLNLTTGPRTTEVAFYCLLEGQPGLGYLKDMNVFKLDSVGNENNQNWERFGSKPESKENEFPLTIPAIQKFIYNPNVGKWFPKDKGRIIIDKGYQSQLADDAKLFLAEFNTDDSIKSNYIIENCSSKDARPGDIVFTIGEIKDSNMLEPANSIRKENYRIEIDENVLTITSPTNTGVFYGTRTILQALRLQNWLPGGTVIDWPNDRFRGLQVDTGRRHFTIDWLKQQIRDLAWTKMNIMHLRMKDDQGLRVESDVAPELVAPEHYSKKEIRELVEFAARYHVTLLPEIDTPGHSAMDVRVYPDYGLRLKDGSVASVLDYTKWEVREYVKKLVLEISDLFQSPYFHLGGDEYENSAEVAPHLADWAKEQLVPEATWYDGYEFYLNQLAEPLIEKGVRPWIWVDMIDPGEGVMDLDTNFIIDYWAKWDRAPLAPEFHKAGYETVNKNSDWMYYDLWPDKIGSDDPRRHPENVYEVWESDGYMKKAGWGAAVTRPKDDHTIYLNQKAEKHSGAMFAIWDDAHGWPAEKWVTKGMLPRIRAFSQKVWGSPKSAYTYAEFDPFICWIGYSPDEPLY
;
A
#
# COMPACT_ATOMS: atom_id res chain seq x y z
N MET A 1 3.64 19.13 3.61
CA MET A 1 4.92 19.11 2.87
C MET A 1 5.94 18.28 3.65
N GLN A 2 6.24 17.05 3.22
CA GLN A 2 7.64 16.62 3.24
C GLN A 2 8.39 17.74 2.53
N LYS A 3 9.29 18.44 3.22
CA LYS A 3 10.26 19.29 2.51
C LYS A 3 11.17 18.33 1.74
N ASN A 4 10.70 17.81 0.61
CA ASN A 4 11.60 17.59 -0.51
C ASN A 4 12.12 18.97 -0.82
N VAL A 5 13.35 19.25 -0.43
CA VAL A 5 14.07 20.46 -0.83
C VAL A 5 14.41 20.32 -2.32
N ASN A 6 13.38 20.17 -3.17
CA ASN A 6 13.49 20.21 -4.62
C ASN A 6 13.57 21.69 -5.02
N GLY A 7 14.79 22.19 -4.83
CA GLY A 7 15.25 23.50 -5.23
C GLY A 7 16.78 23.63 -5.20
N ARG A 8 17.52 22.57 -4.87
CA ARG A 8 18.99 22.52 -4.98
C ARG A 8 19.45 21.15 -5.49
N GLU A 9 19.27 20.92 -6.78
CA GLU A 9 20.00 19.87 -7.53
C GLU A 9 21.49 20.20 -7.74
N GLN A 10 22.01 21.28 -7.12
CA GLN A 10 23.43 21.63 -7.15
C GLN A 10 23.95 21.88 -5.74
N GLU A 11 24.29 20.82 -5.01
CA GLU A 11 25.31 20.94 -3.95
C GLU A 11 26.25 19.72 -4.01
N VAL A 12 26.90 19.57 -5.17
CA VAL A 12 28.15 18.83 -5.34
C VAL A 12 29.08 19.65 -6.23
N LEU A 13 29.95 20.48 -5.65
CA LEU A 13 31.25 20.94 -6.18
C LEU A 13 31.96 21.72 -5.05
N LEU A 14 33.05 21.21 -4.48
CA LEU A 14 34.46 21.31 -4.95
C LEU A 14 35.03 22.73 -4.82
N ASP A 15 35.62 22.94 -3.64
CA ASP A 15 36.64 23.94 -3.26
C ASP A 15 36.23 25.38 -2.89
N ASP A 16 36.94 25.81 -1.84
CA ASP A 16 37.09 27.09 -1.15
C ASP A 16 35.88 28.01 -0.99
N SER A 17 35.12 27.68 0.07
CA SER A 17 34.39 28.60 0.97
C SER A 17 32.87 28.75 0.82
N ARG A 18 32.10 27.63 0.89
CA ARG A 18 30.93 27.41 1.82
C ARG A 18 29.92 26.36 1.31
N TRP A 19 29.25 25.72 2.30
CA TRP A 19 28.01 24.90 2.35
C TRP A 19 28.13 23.36 2.16
N VAL A 20 27.92 22.57 3.24
CA VAL A 20 27.06 21.35 3.42
C VAL A 20 26.94 21.07 4.94
N LEU A 21 25.84 20.46 5.42
CA LEU A 21 25.76 19.78 6.73
C LEU A 21 26.97 18.84 6.90
N VAL A 22 27.86 19.13 7.86
CA VAL A 22 29.07 18.34 8.06
C VAL A 22 28.74 16.97 8.66
N TRP A 23 28.86 15.95 7.82
CA TRP A 23 29.09 14.56 8.17
C TRP A 23 30.58 14.30 7.89
N ASN A 24 31.36 13.90 8.88
CA ASN A 24 32.83 13.99 8.83
C ASN A 24 33.45 13.22 7.62
N GLU A 25 34.30 13.92 6.84
CA GLU A 25 34.96 13.50 5.60
C GLU A 25 36.10 12.46 5.74
N ASN A 26 36.12 11.62 6.78
CA ASN A 26 36.95 10.40 6.72
C ASN A 26 36.22 9.30 5.94
N PHE A 27 36.00 9.57 4.65
CA PHE A 27 35.16 8.79 3.73
C PHE A 27 36.00 8.06 2.66
N ASP A 28 36.35 6.80 2.92
CA ASP A 28 36.86 5.88 1.88
C ASP A 28 35.78 4.88 1.38
N SER A 29 34.55 4.90 1.94
CA SER A 29 33.43 4.09 1.43
C SER A 29 32.05 4.56 1.90
N GLY A 30 31.27 5.17 1.01
CA GLY A 30 29.85 5.49 1.17
C GLY A 30 29.54 6.96 0.82
N LYS A 31 28.29 7.33 0.57
CA LYS A 31 27.84 8.74 0.48
C LYS A 31 26.55 8.88 1.28
N LEU A 32 26.46 9.89 2.15
CA LEU A 32 25.19 10.31 2.75
C LEU A 32 24.49 11.23 1.74
N GLU A 33 23.31 10.83 1.28
CA GLU A 33 22.47 11.64 0.38
C GLU A 33 21.13 11.96 1.04
N THR A 34 20.62 13.17 0.75
CA THR A 34 19.23 13.66 0.93
C THR A 34 18.47 13.07 2.12
N GLY A 35 18.35 13.86 3.20
CA GLY A 35 17.43 13.53 4.30
C GLY A 35 15.97 13.80 3.93
N THR A 36 15.09 12.86 4.26
CA THR A 36 13.65 13.11 4.32
C THR A 36 13.32 13.58 5.73
N TYR A 37 12.70 14.75 5.81
CA TYR A 37 12.27 15.38 7.05
C TYR A 37 10.74 15.35 7.11
N TYR A 38 10.20 14.72 8.14
CA TYR A 38 8.78 14.73 8.45
C TYR A 38 8.57 15.48 9.77
N ASN A 39 7.82 16.58 9.75
CA ASN A 39 7.71 17.49 10.88
C ASN A 39 9.08 17.79 11.53
N ALA A 40 10.10 18.04 10.71
CA ALA A 40 11.48 18.23 11.14
C ALA A 40 12.15 19.33 10.31
N ASP A 41 13.18 19.98 10.85
CA ASP A 41 13.92 21.05 10.16
C ASP A 41 15.36 21.18 10.70
N VAL A 42 16.21 21.89 9.97
CA VAL A 42 17.55 22.27 10.43
C VAL A 42 17.44 23.60 11.16
N VAL A 43 17.88 23.68 12.42
CA VAL A 43 17.52 24.79 13.32
C VAL A 43 18.71 25.63 13.80
N GLU A 44 19.94 25.12 13.74
CA GLU A 44 21.12 25.88 14.18
C GLU A 44 22.39 25.42 13.46
N GLN A 45 23.32 26.36 13.26
CA GLN A 45 24.70 26.12 12.88
C GLN A 45 25.59 26.40 14.09
N GLU A 46 26.30 25.39 14.59
CA GLU A 46 27.25 25.57 15.68
C GLU A 46 28.60 26.12 15.16
N ALA A 47 29.47 26.56 16.08
CA ALA A 47 30.84 26.92 15.72
C ALA A 47 31.54 25.73 15.03
N GLU A 48 32.44 26.00 14.08
CA GLU A 48 33.12 24.98 13.24
C GLU A 48 32.26 24.34 12.14
N GLY A 49 31.02 24.81 11.94
CA GLY A 49 30.23 24.45 10.76
C GLY A 49 29.40 23.16 10.87
N SER A 50 29.27 22.57 12.07
CA SER A 50 28.29 21.53 12.36
C SER A 50 26.88 22.11 12.45
N TYR A 51 25.86 21.29 12.23
CA TYR A 51 24.46 21.69 12.25
C TYR A 51 23.64 20.80 13.17
N THR A 52 22.66 21.40 13.83
CA THR A 52 21.68 20.70 14.65
C THR A 52 20.35 20.60 13.91
N ALA A 53 19.84 19.38 13.78
CA ALA A 53 18.50 19.11 13.27
C ALA A 53 17.52 18.95 14.44
N ARG A 54 16.32 19.47 14.25
CA ARG A 54 15.19 19.31 15.17
C ARG A 54 14.16 18.36 14.57
N VAL A 55 13.70 17.43 15.39
CA VAL A 55 12.65 16.45 15.10
C VAL A 55 11.41 16.83 15.89
N GLY A 56 10.25 16.91 15.24
CA GLY A 56 8.98 17.33 15.86
C GLY A 56 8.51 18.71 15.42
N ARG A 57 7.20 18.92 15.50
CA ARG A 57 6.54 20.14 15.02
C ARG A 57 6.69 21.28 16.04
N VAL A 58 7.11 22.47 15.56
CA VAL A 58 7.04 23.71 16.34
C VAL A 58 5.78 24.47 15.98
N HIS A 59 5.00 24.78 17.01
CA HIS A 59 3.78 25.58 16.88
C HIS A 59 4.10 27.06 17.07
N PRO A 60 3.82 27.94 16.09
CA PRO A 60 3.73 29.37 16.36
C PRO A 60 2.60 29.64 17.37
N GLY A 61 2.70 30.75 18.12
CA GLY A 61 1.79 31.07 19.23
C GLY A 61 0.30 31.14 18.88
N ASP A 62 -0.04 31.25 17.60
CA ASP A 62 -1.40 31.37 17.07
C ASP A 62 -1.90 30.10 16.33
N TYR A 63 -1.18 28.97 16.42
CA TYR A 63 -1.59 27.72 15.75
C TYR A 63 -2.81 27.07 16.44
N ASP A 64 -3.75 26.56 15.64
CA ASP A 64 -5.05 26.09 16.09
C ASP A 64 -4.96 25.00 17.17
N SER A 65 -5.66 25.24 18.27
CA SER A 65 -5.57 24.53 19.55
C SER A 65 -5.98 23.03 19.59
N PRO A 66 -6.79 22.46 18.66
CA PRO A 66 -7.23 21.08 18.83
C PRO A 66 -6.18 20.04 18.43
N MET A 67 -5.21 20.35 17.57
CA MET A 67 -4.24 19.32 17.12
C MET A 67 -2.94 19.29 17.92
N LYS A 68 -2.66 20.34 18.69
CA LYS A 68 -1.45 20.46 19.50
C LYS A 68 -1.35 19.35 20.55
N GLY A 69 -0.19 18.70 20.65
CA GLY A 69 0.05 17.61 21.59
C GLY A 69 -0.61 16.29 21.18
N THR A 70 -0.97 16.11 19.91
CA THR A 70 -1.40 14.82 19.34
C THR A 70 -0.26 14.15 18.57
N SER A 71 -0.40 12.89 18.17
CA SER A 71 0.61 12.18 17.38
C SER A 71 0.97 12.86 16.05
N ILE A 72 0.13 13.77 15.54
CA ILE A 72 0.42 14.63 14.39
C ILE A 72 1.66 15.52 14.61
N ASP A 73 2.01 15.80 15.86
CA ASP A 73 3.18 16.61 16.22
C ASP A 73 4.48 15.80 16.28
N ARG A 74 4.40 14.47 16.20
CA ARG A 74 5.59 13.61 16.08
C ARG A 74 6.31 13.93 14.77
N GLY A 75 7.61 13.70 14.78
CA GLY A 75 8.47 13.93 13.62
C GLY A 75 9.49 12.82 13.46
N SER A 76 10.05 12.77 12.26
CA SER A 76 11.14 11.87 11.94
C SER A 76 12.14 12.55 10.99
N ILE A 77 13.37 12.09 11.05
CA ILE A 77 14.40 12.34 10.05
C ILE A 77 14.86 10.98 9.56
N THR A 78 14.93 10.80 8.25
CA THR A 78 15.51 9.59 7.64
C THR A 78 16.56 9.98 6.62
N LEU A 79 17.77 9.49 6.80
CA LEU A 79 18.90 9.68 5.89
C LEU A 79 19.23 8.37 5.21
N THR A 80 19.68 8.47 3.96
CA THR A 80 20.09 7.27 3.20
C THR A 80 21.60 7.24 3.11
N VAL A 81 22.17 6.22 3.75
CA VAL A 81 23.58 5.92 3.66
C VAL A 81 23.74 5.00 2.46
N LYS A 82 24.30 5.49 1.34
CA LYS A 82 24.54 4.70 0.12
C LYS A 82 25.99 4.25 -0.01
N GLY A 83 26.24 3.33 -0.94
CA GLY A 83 27.58 2.86 -1.26
C GLY A 83 28.17 1.94 -0.20
N LEU A 84 27.31 1.33 0.61
CA LEU A 84 27.71 0.33 1.58
C LEU A 84 28.16 -0.94 0.84
N VAL A 85 29.18 -1.58 1.40
CA VAL A 85 29.70 -2.85 0.90
C VAL A 85 28.88 -3.96 1.56
N PRO A 86 28.27 -4.88 0.80
CA PRO A 86 27.57 -6.02 1.37
C PRO A 86 28.41 -6.82 2.37
N ASN A 87 27.76 -7.49 3.32
CA ASN A 87 28.40 -8.34 4.35
C ASN A 87 29.53 -7.63 5.14
N THR A 88 29.38 -6.33 5.37
CA THR A 88 30.39 -5.50 6.04
C THR A 88 29.80 -4.88 7.31
N LYS A 89 30.60 -4.84 8.38
CA LYS A 89 30.27 -4.16 9.62
C LYS A 89 30.49 -2.66 9.51
N TYR A 90 29.51 -1.91 9.96
CA TYR A 90 29.52 -0.47 10.08
C TYR A 90 29.18 -0.05 11.51
N ASN A 91 29.83 1.02 11.97
CA ASN A 91 29.46 1.72 13.18
C ASN A 91 28.82 3.06 12.79
N LEU A 92 27.57 3.27 13.17
CA LEU A 92 26.83 4.50 12.94
C LEU A 92 26.72 5.24 14.26
N THR A 93 27.16 6.49 14.30
CA THR A 93 27.18 7.27 15.55
C THR A 93 26.36 8.54 15.39
N ALA A 94 25.90 9.11 16.49
CA ALA A 94 25.18 10.38 16.54
C ALA A 94 25.28 11.01 17.93
N GLN A 95 24.93 12.29 18.04
CA GLN A 95 24.57 12.91 19.31
C GLN A 95 23.10 13.33 19.29
N ALA A 96 22.37 12.99 20.34
CA ALA A 96 20.94 13.27 20.43
C ALA A 96 20.51 13.72 21.83
N CYS A 97 19.46 14.52 21.89
CA CYS A 97 18.75 14.86 23.12
C CYS A 97 17.27 15.14 22.83
N ILE A 98 16.45 15.23 23.87
CA ILE A 98 15.02 15.48 23.73
C ILE A 98 14.49 16.47 24.77
N GLU A 99 13.61 17.35 24.33
CA GLU A 99 12.77 18.23 25.12
C GLU A 99 11.35 17.66 25.19
N GLY A 100 10.84 17.47 26.41
CA GLY A 100 9.49 16.96 26.64
C GLY A 100 9.44 16.11 27.90
N GLU A 101 8.29 16.07 28.56
CA GLU A 101 8.03 15.10 29.62
C GLU A 101 7.45 13.84 28.98
N ASN A 102 8.04 12.68 29.27
CA ASN A 102 7.61 11.37 28.73
C ASN A 102 7.71 11.22 27.20
N SER A 103 8.47 12.09 26.52
CA SER A 103 8.83 11.94 25.12
C SER A 103 10.12 11.14 24.99
N LYS A 104 10.24 10.35 23.92
CA LYS A 104 11.43 9.55 23.61
C LYS A 104 11.88 9.81 22.19
N LEU A 105 13.19 9.72 21.96
CA LEU A 105 13.78 9.82 20.63
C LEU A 105 14.50 8.53 20.30
N TRP A 106 14.04 7.80 19.31
CA TRP A 106 14.78 6.66 18.77
C TRP A 106 15.80 7.17 17.77
N VAL A 107 17.04 6.70 17.89
CA VAL A 107 18.10 6.93 16.91
C VAL A 107 18.56 5.56 16.44
N GLY A 108 18.37 5.25 15.17
CA GLY A 108 18.47 3.89 14.67
C GLY A 108 18.88 3.75 13.22
N ALA A 109 19.19 2.54 12.79
CA ALA A 109 19.49 2.20 11.42
C ALA A 109 18.72 0.97 10.97
N VAL A 110 18.03 1.07 9.82
CA VAL A 110 17.27 -0.03 9.21
C VAL A 110 17.92 -0.52 7.91
N ASP A 111 18.22 -1.81 7.85
CA ASP A 111 18.61 -2.54 6.65
C ASP A 111 17.46 -3.45 6.20
N LEU A 112 16.78 -3.06 5.12
CA LEU A 112 15.66 -3.83 4.55
C LEU A 112 16.10 -5.10 3.79
N GLU A 113 17.40 -5.24 3.51
CA GLU A 113 17.98 -6.33 2.72
C GLU A 113 18.97 -7.18 3.56
N ASN A 114 18.85 -7.12 4.89
CA ASN A 114 19.82 -7.67 5.85
C ASN A 114 20.02 -9.19 5.75
N GLU A 115 18.94 -9.98 5.70
CA GLU A 115 19.06 -11.44 5.53
C GLU A 115 18.37 -11.94 4.26
N LYS A 116 18.38 -13.27 4.10
CA LYS A 116 17.66 -13.98 3.05
C LYS A 116 16.20 -13.48 3.04
N TYR A 117 15.70 -13.09 1.86
CA TYR A 117 14.29 -12.74 1.63
C TYR A 117 13.79 -11.42 2.23
N HIS A 118 14.65 -10.41 2.32
CA HIS A 118 14.25 -9.06 2.78
C HIS A 118 13.73 -9.07 4.22
N ILE A 119 14.33 -9.92 5.06
CA ILE A 119 14.19 -9.85 6.52
C ILE A 119 14.89 -8.57 6.95
N VAL A 120 14.13 -7.73 7.63
CA VAL A 120 14.57 -6.41 8.03
C VAL A 120 15.38 -6.51 9.31
N LYS A 121 16.41 -5.69 9.40
CA LYS A 121 17.14 -5.47 10.64
C LYS A 121 17.10 -4.01 11.01
N ASP A 122 16.50 -3.75 12.16
CA ASP A 122 16.57 -2.48 12.85
C ASP A 122 17.53 -2.59 14.04
N VAL A 123 18.39 -1.58 14.20
CA VAL A 123 19.24 -1.40 15.38
C VAL A 123 19.08 0.03 15.85
N HIS A 124 18.65 0.24 17.10
CA HIS A 124 18.41 1.58 17.62
C HIS A 124 18.74 1.69 19.11
N GLU A 125 18.88 2.94 19.55
CA GLU A 125 18.94 3.32 20.97
C GLU A 125 17.83 4.34 21.29
N GLU A 126 17.29 4.25 22.50
CA GLU A 126 16.30 5.19 23.03
C GLU A 126 17.00 6.34 23.78
N VAL A 127 16.65 7.58 23.44
CA VAL A 127 17.16 8.79 24.10
C VAL A 127 16.02 9.51 24.83
N THR A 128 16.17 9.65 26.14
CA THR A 128 15.24 10.35 27.04
C THR A 128 15.87 11.55 27.76
N SER A 129 17.16 11.79 27.52
CA SER A 129 17.93 12.84 28.19
C SER A 129 17.71 14.21 27.57
N LYS A 130 17.59 15.23 28.42
CA LYS A 130 17.64 16.66 28.02
C LYS A 130 19.05 17.15 27.71
N SER A 131 20.08 16.35 28.00
CA SER A 131 21.48 16.62 27.68
C SER A 131 21.92 15.74 26.51
N TRP A 132 22.84 16.28 25.69
CA TRP A 132 23.44 15.55 24.57
C TRP A 132 23.98 14.19 25.01
N THR A 133 23.48 13.15 24.35
CA THR A 133 23.84 11.75 24.57
C THR A 133 24.53 11.23 23.31
N TYR A 134 25.68 10.59 23.47
CA TYR A 134 26.39 9.95 22.37
C TYR A 134 25.82 8.56 22.10
N ILE A 135 25.50 8.29 20.85
CA ILE A 135 24.88 7.06 20.35
C ILE A 135 25.88 6.33 19.45
N SER A 136 25.95 5.00 19.55
CA SER A 136 26.87 4.17 18.76
C SER A 136 26.25 2.82 18.39
N LEU A 137 25.74 2.74 17.16
CA LEU A 137 25.03 1.60 16.62
C LEU A 137 25.97 0.73 15.79
N ASN A 138 25.94 -0.59 15.98
CA ASN A 138 26.67 -1.52 15.11
C ASN A 138 25.70 -2.26 14.18
N LEU A 139 25.95 -2.14 12.88
CA LEU A 139 25.16 -2.79 11.84
C LEU A 139 26.07 -3.63 10.94
N THR A 140 25.71 -4.89 10.74
CA THR A 140 26.29 -5.71 9.66
C THR A 140 25.31 -5.66 8.51
N THR A 141 25.77 -5.22 7.34
CA THR A 141 24.96 -5.16 6.12
C THR A 141 24.69 -6.55 5.56
N GLY A 142 23.52 -6.73 4.97
CA GLY A 142 23.16 -7.95 4.26
C GLY A 142 23.92 -8.19 2.95
N PRO A 143 23.66 -9.33 2.28
CA PRO A 143 24.39 -9.76 1.09
C PRO A 143 24.09 -8.94 -0.17
N ARG A 144 22.99 -8.17 -0.18
CA ARG A 144 22.63 -7.24 -1.27
C ARG A 144 22.59 -5.78 -0.85
N THR A 145 22.74 -5.53 0.45
CA THR A 145 22.62 -4.21 1.03
C THR A 145 23.71 -3.29 0.50
N THR A 146 23.27 -2.25 -0.20
CA THR A 146 24.13 -1.15 -0.66
C THR A 146 23.70 0.20 -0.09
N GLU A 147 22.57 0.20 0.62
CA GLU A 147 22.04 1.37 1.30
C GLU A 147 21.23 0.97 2.53
N VAL A 148 21.25 1.83 3.56
CA VAL A 148 20.44 1.68 4.78
C VAL A 148 19.80 3.01 5.16
N ALA A 149 18.70 2.95 5.92
CA ALA A 149 18.05 4.12 6.49
C ALA A 149 18.68 4.44 7.85
N PHE A 150 19.46 5.52 7.97
CA PHE A 150 19.86 6.06 9.28
C PHE A 150 18.80 7.07 9.71
N TYR A 151 18.05 6.77 10.76
CA TYR A 151 16.88 7.53 11.15
C TYR A 151 16.93 8.06 12.58
N CYS A 152 16.06 9.03 12.81
CA CYS A 152 15.68 9.51 14.11
C CYS A 152 14.16 9.70 14.13
N LEU A 153 13.48 9.20 15.17
CA LEU A 153 12.02 9.16 15.26
C LEU A 153 11.58 9.55 16.67
N LEU A 154 10.61 10.46 16.78
CA LEU A 154 9.93 10.72 18.05
C LEU A 154 8.93 9.61 18.37
N GLU A 155 9.13 8.96 19.52
CA GLU A 155 8.26 7.91 20.05
C GLU A 155 7.51 8.41 21.29
N GLY A 156 6.27 7.96 21.47
CA GLY A 156 5.44 8.31 22.62
C GLY A 156 4.77 9.69 22.51
N GLN A 157 4.79 10.47 23.60
CA GLN A 157 4.11 11.77 23.64
C GLN A 157 4.88 12.82 22.81
N PRO A 158 4.18 13.74 22.12
CA PRO A 158 4.84 14.76 21.31
C PRO A 158 5.80 15.62 22.10
N GLY A 159 6.97 15.87 21.52
CA GLY A 159 8.05 16.69 22.08
C GLY A 159 8.96 17.20 20.96
N LEU A 160 10.11 17.79 21.31
CA LEU A 160 11.13 18.20 20.34
C LEU A 160 12.40 17.40 20.58
N GLY A 161 12.77 16.58 19.59
CA GLY A 161 14.06 15.89 19.55
C GLY A 161 15.10 16.74 18.85
N TYR A 162 16.36 16.57 19.22
CA TYR A 162 17.49 17.22 18.57
C TYR A 162 18.59 16.21 18.27
N LEU A 163 19.24 16.39 17.12
CA LEU A 163 20.18 15.44 16.56
C LEU A 163 21.32 16.20 15.85
N LYS A 164 22.56 15.78 16.10
CA LYS A 164 23.76 16.30 15.43
C LYS A 164 24.86 15.26 15.34
N ASP A 165 25.94 15.59 14.65
CA ASP A 165 27.17 14.80 14.54
C ASP A 165 26.94 13.34 14.21
N MET A 166 25.99 13.06 13.32
CA MET A 166 25.80 11.69 12.88
C MET A 166 26.91 11.30 11.90
N ASN A 167 27.39 10.06 11.98
CA ASN A 167 28.57 9.59 11.23
C ASN A 167 28.42 8.10 10.91
N VAL A 168 29.14 7.62 9.89
CA VAL A 168 29.16 6.21 9.50
C VAL A 168 30.61 5.77 9.27
N PHE A 169 31.07 4.80 10.05
CA PHE A 169 32.41 4.24 9.98
C PHE A 169 32.36 2.81 9.49
N LYS A 170 33.07 2.50 8.40
CA LYS A 170 33.32 1.11 8.00
C LYS A 170 34.31 0.48 8.98
N LEU A 171 33.95 -0.66 9.55
CA LEU A 171 34.82 -1.40 10.46
C LEU A 171 35.57 -2.49 9.70
N ASP A 172 34.98 -3.68 9.59
CA ASP A 172 35.60 -4.85 8.97
C ASP A 172 34.64 -5.54 8.00
N SER A 173 35.18 -6.06 6.90
CA SER A 173 34.48 -7.08 6.11
C SER A 173 34.36 -8.36 6.94
N VAL A 174 33.16 -8.91 7.06
CA VAL A 174 32.98 -10.18 7.80
C VAL A 174 33.21 -11.33 6.83
N GLY A 175 34.08 -12.28 7.19
CA GLY A 175 34.18 -13.54 6.47
C GLY A 175 32.87 -14.33 6.60
N ASN A 176 32.39 -14.91 5.49
CA ASN A 176 31.02 -15.41 5.38
C ASN A 176 30.94 -16.91 5.74
N GLU A 177 30.30 -17.29 6.86
CA GLU A 177 29.95 -18.70 7.13
C GLU A 177 28.75 -19.20 6.29
N ASN A 178 27.93 -18.28 5.77
CA ASN A 178 26.74 -18.57 4.95
C ASN A 178 26.94 -18.19 3.47
N ASN A 179 28.08 -18.60 2.92
CA ASN A 179 28.52 -18.26 1.58
C ASN A 179 27.73 -19.01 0.48
N GLN A 180 26.49 -18.61 0.21
CA GLN A 180 26.00 -18.70 -1.16
C GLN A 180 26.38 -17.39 -1.84
N ASN A 181 27.21 -17.47 -2.89
CA ASN A 181 27.46 -16.35 -3.80
C ASN A 181 26.14 -16.01 -4.49
N TRP A 182 25.32 -15.18 -3.85
CA TRP A 182 24.23 -14.50 -4.55
C TRP A 182 24.91 -13.41 -5.37
N GLU A 183 25.30 -13.73 -6.61
CA GLU A 183 25.49 -12.67 -7.61
C GLU A 183 24.26 -11.78 -7.52
N ARG A 184 24.46 -10.47 -7.31
CA ARG A 184 23.47 -9.52 -6.77
C ARG A 184 22.04 -9.70 -7.33
N PHE A 185 21.91 -10.14 -8.59
CA PHE A 185 20.65 -10.48 -9.25
C PHE A 185 20.68 -11.74 -10.13
N GLY A 186 21.75 -12.55 -10.06
CA GLY A 186 22.02 -13.65 -11.00
C GLY A 186 22.13 -13.18 -12.47
N SER A 187 22.08 -14.13 -13.40
CA SER A 187 21.91 -13.81 -14.83
C SER A 187 20.45 -13.48 -15.14
N LYS A 188 20.23 -12.59 -16.11
CA LYS A 188 18.90 -12.23 -16.58
C LYS A 188 18.19 -13.50 -17.10
N PRO A 189 16.99 -13.82 -16.61
CA PRO A 189 16.28 -15.02 -17.04
C PRO A 189 15.83 -14.87 -18.49
N GLU A 190 16.31 -15.75 -19.37
CA GLU A 190 15.79 -15.89 -20.73
C GLU A 190 14.89 -17.13 -20.80
N SER A 191 13.73 -16.99 -21.44
CA SER A 191 12.80 -18.11 -21.59
C SER A 191 13.17 -18.96 -22.79
N LYS A 192 12.89 -20.26 -22.71
CA LYS A 192 13.06 -21.16 -23.85
C LYS A 192 12.10 -20.77 -24.98
N GLU A 193 12.40 -21.18 -26.21
CA GLU A 193 11.57 -20.84 -27.38
C GLU A 193 10.12 -21.32 -27.27
N ASN A 194 9.88 -22.39 -26.51
CA ASN A 194 8.57 -22.97 -26.28
C ASN A 194 7.90 -22.52 -24.97
N GLU A 195 8.48 -21.55 -24.26
CA GLU A 195 8.00 -21.02 -22.98
C GLU A 195 7.75 -19.51 -23.11
N PHE A 196 6.66 -19.01 -22.55
CA PHE A 196 6.41 -17.57 -22.51
C PHE A 196 7.30 -16.90 -21.45
N PRO A 197 7.81 -15.67 -21.70
CA PRO A 197 8.58 -14.93 -20.71
C PRO A 197 7.88 -14.80 -19.37
N LEU A 198 8.68 -14.84 -18.31
CA LEU A 198 8.17 -14.69 -16.95
C LEU A 198 7.51 -13.32 -16.75
N THR A 199 6.37 -13.32 -16.07
CA THR A 199 5.65 -12.12 -15.64
C THR A 199 5.25 -12.23 -14.18
N ILE A 200 4.98 -11.10 -13.55
CA ILE A 200 4.41 -10.96 -12.21
C ILE A 200 3.14 -10.12 -12.30
N PRO A 201 1.95 -10.70 -12.05
CA PRO A 201 1.72 -12.12 -11.84
C PRO A 201 2.03 -12.97 -13.09
N ALA A 202 2.32 -14.25 -12.89
CA ALA A 202 2.48 -15.23 -13.95
C ALA A 202 1.17 -15.34 -14.76
N ILE A 203 1.28 -15.67 -16.04
CA ILE A 203 0.10 -15.93 -16.88
C ILE A 203 -0.56 -17.27 -16.52
N GLN A 204 -1.88 -17.38 -16.63
CA GLN A 204 -2.61 -18.63 -16.41
C GLN A 204 -2.20 -19.73 -17.39
N LYS A 205 -2.06 -19.38 -18.68
CA LYS A 205 -1.86 -20.36 -19.75
C LYS A 205 -1.10 -19.78 -20.93
N PHE A 206 -0.09 -20.52 -21.40
CA PHE A 206 0.54 -20.34 -22.71
C PHE A 206 0.40 -21.60 -23.56
N ILE A 207 -0.06 -21.43 -24.79
CA ILE A 207 -0.16 -22.50 -25.80
C ILE A 207 0.87 -22.20 -26.87
N TYR A 208 2.02 -22.87 -26.79
CA TYR A 208 3.08 -22.75 -27.79
C TYR A 208 2.63 -23.32 -29.15
N ASN A 209 2.95 -22.62 -30.23
CA ASN A 209 2.74 -23.12 -31.59
C ASN A 209 4.09 -23.26 -32.32
N PRO A 210 4.61 -24.50 -32.51
CA PRO A 210 5.92 -24.72 -33.13
C PRO A 210 5.98 -24.32 -34.62
N ASN A 211 4.84 -24.04 -35.26
CA ASN A 211 4.77 -23.62 -36.65
C ASN A 211 4.79 -22.09 -36.82
N VAL A 212 4.82 -21.34 -35.71
CA VAL A 212 4.82 -19.88 -35.72
C VAL A 212 6.15 -19.40 -35.17
N GLY A 213 6.84 -18.54 -35.94
CA GLY A 213 8.11 -17.96 -35.52
C GLY A 213 8.00 -17.01 -34.32
N LYS A 214 9.15 -16.44 -33.95
CA LYS A 214 9.23 -15.42 -32.90
C LYS A 214 8.72 -14.08 -33.42
N TRP A 215 7.98 -13.35 -32.60
CA TRP A 215 7.64 -11.96 -32.85
C TRP A 215 8.71 -11.03 -32.25
N PHE A 216 9.08 -9.98 -32.98
CA PHE A 216 10.05 -8.97 -32.53
C PHE A 216 9.44 -7.57 -32.66
N PRO A 217 9.62 -6.70 -31.65
CA PRO A 217 9.38 -5.26 -31.81
C PRO A 217 10.19 -4.72 -33.00
N LYS A 218 9.61 -3.78 -33.74
CA LYS A 218 10.30 -3.08 -34.84
C LYS A 218 10.74 -1.70 -34.41
N ASP A 219 11.81 -1.17 -35.01
CA ASP A 219 12.20 0.24 -34.81
C ASP A 219 11.04 1.21 -35.14
N LYS A 220 10.22 0.85 -36.13
CA LYS A 220 9.01 1.58 -36.53
C LYS A 220 7.86 0.61 -36.74
N GLY A 221 6.97 0.51 -35.78
CA GLY A 221 5.74 -0.27 -35.89
C GLY A 221 4.50 0.59 -35.66
N ARG A 222 3.34 -0.07 -35.55
CA ARG A 222 2.08 0.59 -35.26
C ARG A 222 1.31 -0.17 -34.18
N ILE A 223 0.58 0.58 -33.36
CA ILE A 223 -0.51 0.05 -32.54
C ILE A 223 -1.79 0.33 -33.31
N ILE A 224 -2.42 -0.73 -33.81
CA ILE A 224 -3.66 -0.68 -34.58
C ILE A 224 -4.84 -0.79 -33.64
N ILE A 225 -5.76 0.16 -33.74
CA ILE A 225 -7.07 0.10 -33.08
C ILE A 225 -8.14 0.09 -34.16
N ASP A 226 -8.98 -0.94 -34.16
CA ASP A 226 -10.15 -0.97 -35.03
C ASP A 226 -11.03 0.27 -34.77
N LYS A 227 -11.45 0.97 -35.84
CA LYS A 227 -12.21 2.23 -35.73
C LYS A 227 -13.46 2.13 -34.85
N GLY A 228 -14.09 0.95 -34.80
CA GLY A 228 -15.27 0.69 -33.97
C GLY A 228 -14.99 0.69 -32.46
N TYR A 229 -13.73 0.51 -32.04
CA TYR A 229 -13.31 0.42 -30.64
C TYR A 229 -12.46 1.60 -30.18
N GLN A 230 -12.26 2.61 -31.04
CA GLN A 230 -11.41 3.76 -30.73
C GLN A 230 -11.81 4.45 -29.42
N SER A 231 -13.10 4.68 -29.18
CA SER A 231 -13.56 5.35 -27.95
C SER A 231 -13.32 4.54 -26.67
N GLN A 232 -13.11 3.23 -26.79
CA GLN A 232 -12.87 2.32 -25.66
C GLN A 232 -11.37 2.10 -25.41
N LEU A 233 -10.55 2.10 -26.46
CA LEU A 233 -9.15 1.66 -26.41
C LEU A 233 -8.12 2.77 -26.63
N ALA A 234 -8.53 3.97 -27.04
CA ALA A 234 -7.59 5.03 -27.40
C ALA A 234 -6.66 5.44 -26.25
N ASP A 235 -7.18 5.55 -25.03
CA ASP A 235 -6.37 6.00 -23.90
C ASP A 235 -5.42 4.88 -23.41
N ASP A 236 -5.87 3.64 -23.41
CA ASP A 236 -5.02 2.47 -23.15
C ASP A 236 -3.89 2.33 -24.18
N ALA A 237 -4.19 2.58 -25.46
CA ALA A 237 -3.20 2.58 -26.53
C ALA A 237 -2.19 3.72 -26.40
N LYS A 238 -2.63 4.94 -26.00
CA LYS A 238 -1.72 6.06 -25.74
C LYS A 238 -0.78 5.75 -24.59
N LEU A 239 -1.31 5.25 -23.47
CA LEU A 239 -0.51 4.88 -22.31
C LEU A 239 0.50 3.80 -22.66
N PHE A 240 0.05 2.70 -23.30
CA PHE A 240 0.96 1.66 -23.75
C PHE A 240 1.99 2.16 -24.74
N LEU A 241 1.62 3.00 -25.71
CA LEU A 241 2.57 3.59 -26.66
C LEU A 241 3.66 4.37 -25.93
N ALA A 242 3.26 5.21 -24.97
CA ALA A 242 4.16 6.04 -24.21
C ALA A 242 5.18 5.17 -23.48
N GLU A 243 4.72 4.18 -22.71
CA GLU A 243 5.59 3.27 -21.96
C GLU A 243 6.46 2.39 -22.88
N PHE A 244 5.90 1.89 -23.99
CA PHE A 244 6.58 1.01 -24.93
C PHE A 244 7.70 1.72 -25.72
N ASN A 245 7.52 3.00 -26.05
CA ASN A 245 8.53 3.80 -26.74
C ASN A 245 9.62 4.31 -25.77
N THR A 246 9.30 4.51 -24.49
CA THR A 246 10.27 4.99 -23.49
C THR A 246 11.03 3.88 -22.77
N ASP A 247 10.61 2.62 -22.90
CA ASP A 247 11.33 1.50 -22.28
C ASP A 247 12.67 1.25 -23.00
N ASP A 248 13.76 1.41 -22.25
CA ASP A 248 15.14 1.21 -22.72
C ASP A 248 15.40 -0.21 -23.24
N SER A 249 14.58 -1.20 -22.85
CA SER A 249 14.68 -2.57 -23.34
C SER A 249 14.04 -2.79 -24.72
N ILE A 250 13.14 -1.89 -25.15
CA ILE A 250 12.30 -2.06 -26.34
C ILE A 250 12.75 -1.15 -27.49
N LYS A 251 13.35 0.03 -27.21
CA LYS A 251 13.94 0.99 -28.19
C LYS A 251 13.18 1.07 -29.52
N SER A 252 11.95 1.58 -29.45
CA SER A 252 11.06 1.61 -30.62
C SER A 252 10.43 2.99 -30.83
N ASN A 253 9.94 3.24 -32.05
CA ASN A 253 9.22 4.46 -32.42
C ASN A 253 7.89 4.09 -33.07
N TYR A 254 7.02 3.44 -32.29
CA TYR A 254 5.68 3.09 -32.70
C TYR A 254 4.80 4.34 -32.78
N ILE A 255 3.70 4.23 -33.52
CA ILE A 255 2.61 5.20 -33.55
C ILE A 255 1.26 4.49 -33.40
N ILE A 256 0.22 5.20 -32.97
CA ILE A 256 -1.15 4.67 -33.01
C ILE A 256 -1.75 4.95 -34.39
N GLU A 257 -2.39 3.95 -35.00
CA GLU A 257 -3.14 4.09 -36.24
C GLU A 257 -4.54 3.50 -36.10
N ASN A 258 -5.56 4.31 -36.42
CA ASN A 258 -6.97 3.91 -36.36
C ASN A 258 -7.41 3.36 -37.72
N CYS A 259 -7.05 2.12 -38.04
CA CYS A 259 -7.43 1.41 -39.27
C CYS A 259 -8.03 0.04 -38.96
N SER A 260 -8.40 -0.72 -40.00
CA SER A 260 -8.93 -2.07 -39.79
C SER A 260 -7.79 -2.99 -39.32
N SER A 261 -8.06 -3.87 -38.36
CA SER A 261 -7.09 -4.90 -37.91
C SER A 261 -6.59 -5.79 -39.06
N LYS A 262 -7.36 -5.92 -40.14
CA LYS A 262 -6.95 -6.62 -41.38
C LYS A 262 -5.84 -5.90 -42.16
N ASP A 263 -5.60 -4.62 -41.86
CA ASP A 263 -4.55 -3.80 -42.47
C ASP A 263 -3.24 -3.86 -41.65
N ALA A 264 -3.20 -4.69 -40.60
CA ALA A 264 -2.00 -4.95 -39.82
C ALA A 264 -0.91 -5.57 -40.70
N ARG A 265 0.32 -5.14 -40.49
CA ARG A 265 1.51 -5.60 -41.21
C ARG A 265 2.55 -6.15 -40.24
N PRO A 266 3.61 -6.82 -40.73
CA PRO A 266 4.65 -7.35 -39.86
C PRO A 266 5.24 -6.27 -38.93
N GLY A 267 5.25 -6.56 -37.63
CA GLY A 267 5.66 -5.66 -36.55
C GLY A 267 4.54 -4.92 -35.84
N ASP A 268 3.31 -4.92 -36.37
CA ASP A 268 2.19 -4.22 -35.74
C ASP A 268 1.66 -4.96 -34.51
N ILE A 269 1.11 -4.19 -33.58
CA ILE A 269 0.37 -4.65 -32.41
C ILE A 269 -1.09 -4.24 -32.61
N VAL A 270 -2.04 -5.16 -32.46
CA VAL A 270 -3.46 -4.92 -32.68
C VAL A 270 -4.20 -5.00 -31.34
N PHE A 271 -4.98 -3.97 -31.02
CA PHE A 271 -5.90 -4.00 -29.88
C PHE A 271 -7.33 -4.17 -30.39
N THR A 272 -8.06 -5.12 -29.80
CA THR A 272 -9.43 -5.41 -30.23
C THR A 272 -10.32 -5.85 -29.07
N ILE A 273 -11.62 -5.59 -29.21
CA ILE A 273 -12.64 -6.03 -28.26
C ILE A 273 -13.34 -7.27 -28.82
N GLY A 274 -13.42 -8.31 -27.98
CA GLY A 274 -14.05 -9.58 -28.35
C GLY A 274 -14.14 -10.57 -27.20
N GLU A 275 -15.15 -11.44 -27.28
CA GLU A 275 -15.35 -12.54 -26.33
C GLU A 275 -14.22 -13.56 -26.40
N ILE A 276 -13.77 -14.04 -25.24
CA ILE A 276 -12.76 -15.10 -25.13
C ILE A 276 -13.48 -16.39 -24.74
N LYS A 277 -13.37 -17.41 -25.58
CA LYS A 277 -13.94 -18.74 -25.33
C LYS A 277 -12.83 -19.72 -24.98
N ASP A 278 -12.69 -20.08 -23.70
CA ASP A 278 -11.87 -21.21 -23.24
C ASP A 278 -12.66 -22.03 -22.21
N SER A 279 -12.75 -23.35 -22.41
CA SER A 279 -13.53 -24.27 -21.57
C SER A 279 -12.95 -24.49 -20.16
N ASN A 280 -11.70 -24.09 -19.94
CA ASN A 280 -11.00 -24.23 -18.65
C ASN A 280 -11.02 -22.95 -17.82
N MET A 281 -11.56 -21.84 -18.34
CA MET A 281 -11.94 -20.73 -17.49
C MET A 281 -13.04 -21.25 -16.56
N LEU A 282 -12.80 -21.23 -15.24
CA LEU A 282 -13.88 -21.38 -14.26
C LEU A 282 -15.00 -20.46 -14.71
N GLU A 283 -16.25 -20.92 -14.83
CA GLU A 283 -17.40 -20.07 -15.18
C GLU A 283 -17.43 -18.87 -14.23
N PRO A 284 -16.87 -17.70 -14.59
CA PRO A 284 -16.60 -16.70 -13.58
C PRO A 284 -17.88 -15.93 -13.32
N ALA A 285 -18.04 -15.40 -12.10
CA ALA A 285 -18.91 -14.26 -11.90
C ALA A 285 -18.60 -13.20 -12.97
N ASN A 286 -19.61 -12.49 -13.50
CA ASN A 286 -19.48 -11.54 -14.61
C ASN A 286 -18.34 -10.50 -14.44
N SER A 287 -17.84 -10.25 -13.22
CA SER A 287 -16.71 -9.36 -12.94
C SER A 287 -15.35 -9.91 -13.41
N ILE A 288 -15.06 -11.21 -13.25
CA ILE A 288 -13.77 -11.81 -13.67
C ILE A 288 -13.69 -11.91 -15.20
N ARG A 289 -14.83 -12.10 -15.88
CA ARG A 289 -14.91 -12.05 -17.36
C ARG A 289 -14.51 -10.70 -17.94
N LYS A 290 -14.52 -9.61 -17.17
CA LYS A 290 -14.15 -8.27 -17.66
C LYS A 290 -12.64 -8.07 -17.74
N GLU A 291 -11.86 -8.77 -16.93
CA GLU A 291 -10.42 -8.55 -16.79
C GLU A 291 -9.58 -9.61 -17.55
N ASN A 292 -10.23 -10.60 -18.16
CA ASN A 292 -9.52 -11.62 -18.93
C ASN A 292 -9.00 -11.06 -20.27
N TYR A 293 -7.94 -11.67 -20.79
CA TYR A 293 -7.38 -11.28 -22.07
C TYR A 293 -6.70 -12.45 -22.78
N ARG A 294 -6.61 -12.32 -24.10
CA ARG A 294 -5.96 -13.26 -25.00
C ARG A 294 -4.93 -12.51 -25.83
N ILE A 295 -3.70 -13.02 -25.86
CA ILE A 295 -2.63 -12.50 -26.73
C ILE A 295 -2.30 -13.57 -27.76
N GLU A 296 -2.58 -13.28 -29.02
CA GLU A 296 -2.16 -14.08 -30.16
C GLU A 296 -0.84 -13.53 -30.69
N ILE A 297 0.20 -14.36 -30.64
CA ILE A 297 1.56 -14.01 -31.03
C ILE A 297 1.85 -14.74 -32.34
N ASP A 298 1.72 -14.02 -33.45
CA ASP A 298 2.21 -14.44 -34.77
C ASP A 298 3.59 -13.84 -35.04
N GLU A 299 4.39 -14.43 -35.94
CA GLU A 299 5.70 -13.90 -36.31
C GLU A 299 5.62 -12.50 -36.97
N ASN A 300 4.46 -12.14 -37.51
CA ASN A 300 4.19 -10.84 -38.11
C ASN A 300 3.40 -9.92 -37.18
N VAL A 301 2.33 -10.39 -36.53
CA VAL A 301 1.40 -9.51 -35.81
C VAL A 301 1.15 -10.00 -34.39
N LEU A 302 1.14 -9.08 -33.43
CA LEU A 302 0.75 -9.34 -32.05
C LEU A 302 -0.68 -8.82 -31.83
N THR A 303 -1.63 -9.66 -31.43
CA THR A 303 -3.02 -9.21 -31.22
C THR A 303 -3.47 -9.43 -29.77
N ILE A 304 -3.95 -8.37 -29.11
CA ILE A 304 -4.56 -8.42 -27.78
C ILE A 304 -6.08 -8.30 -27.94
N THR A 305 -6.80 -9.30 -27.43
CA THR A 305 -8.27 -9.34 -27.42
C THR A 305 -8.78 -9.45 -25.99
N SER A 306 -9.82 -8.68 -25.65
CA SER A 306 -10.57 -8.81 -24.39
C SER A 306 -12.02 -8.33 -24.55
N PRO A 307 -12.99 -8.77 -23.73
CA PRO A 307 -14.34 -8.22 -23.72
C PRO A 307 -14.41 -6.76 -23.27
N THR A 308 -13.39 -6.26 -22.56
CA THR A 308 -13.31 -4.88 -22.09
C THR A 308 -11.93 -4.27 -22.32
N ASN A 309 -11.84 -2.95 -22.17
CA ASN A 309 -10.57 -2.25 -22.25
C ASN A 309 -9.63 -2.59 -21.07
N THR A 310 -10.15 -2.90 -19.88
CA THR A 310 -9.35 -3.36 -18.72
C THR A 310 -8.54 -4.62 -19.02
N GLY A 311 -9.14 -5.62 -19.67
CA GLY A 311 -8.38 -6.81 -20.05
C GLY A 311 -7.34 -6.52 -21.14
N VAL A 312 -7.65 -5.66 -22.13
CA VAL A 312 -6.64 -5.20 -23.10
C VAL A 312 -5.47 -4.53 -22.37
N PHE A 313 -5.76 -3.62 -21.44
CA PHE A 313 -4.76 -2.96 -20.60
C PHE A 313 -3.89 -3.97 -19.84
N TYR A 314 -4.46 -4.98 -19.19
CA TYR A 314 -3.69 -6.04 -18.52
C TYR A 314 -2.85 -6.89 -19.48
N GLY A 315 -3.31 -7.12 -20.71
CA GLY A 315 -2.51 -7.70 -21.78
C GLY A 315 -1.27 -6.87 -22.10
N THR A 316 -1.39 -5.53 -22.09
CA THR A 316 -0.23 -4.64 -22.30
C THR A 316 0.82 -4.78 -21.19
N ARG A 317 0.39 -4.94 -19.92
CA ARG A 317 1.32 -5.13 -18.78
C ARG A 317 2.16 -6.39 -18.98
N THR A 318 1.52 -7.47 -19.41
CA THR A 318 2.18 -8.75 -19.72
C THR A 318 3.21 -8.62 -20.84
N ILE A 319 2.88 -7.90 -21.92
CA ILE A 319 3.82 -7.67 -23.03
C ILE A 319 5.02 -6.83 -22.58
N LEU A 320 4.80 -5.74 -21.85
CA LEU A 320 5.87 -4.89 -21.35
C LEU A 320 6.82 -5.67 -20.43
N GLN A 321 6.29 -6.43 -19.47
CA GLN A 321 7.09 -7.27 -18.60
C GLN A 321 7.88 -8.34 -19.36
N ALA A 322 7.24 -9.03 -20.30
CA ALA A 322 7.89 -10.04 -21.12
C ALA A 322 9.06 -9.46 -21.94
N LEU A 323 8.86 -8.27 -22.51
CA LEU A 323 9.87 -7.59 -23.32
C LEU A 323 11.00 -6.92 -22.51
N ARG A 324 10.77 -6.68 -21.21
CA ARG A 324 11.86 -6.33 -20.28
C ARG A 324 12.81 -7.48 -20.06
N LEU A 325 12.33 -8.72 -20.10
CA LEU A 325 13.18 -9.91 -19.92
C LEU A 325 13.93 -10.31 -21.19
N GLN A 326 13.31 -10.18 -22.37
CA GLN A 326 13.92 -10.53 -23.65
C GLN A 326 13.35 -9.71 -24.80
N ASN A 327 14.06 -9.56 -25.92
CA ASN A 327 13.64 -8.70 -27.03
C ASN A 327 12.74 -9.39 -28.08
N TRP A 328 12.10 -10.51 -27.73
CA TRP A 328 11.21 -11.26 -28.62
C TRP A 328 10.15 -12.03 -27.83
N LEU A 329 9.05 -12.40 -28.49
CA LEU A 329 7.98 -13.23 -27.92
C LEU A 329 7.81 -14.54 -28.71
N PRO A 330 7.60 -15.70 -28.05
CA PRO A 330 7.39 -16.97 -28.72
C PRO A 330 6.05 -17.04 -29.45
N GLY A 331 6.03 -17.65 -30.64
CA GLY A 331 4.81 -17.90 -31.40
C GLY A 331 3.81 -18.77 -30.62
N GLY A 332 2.58 -18.31 -30.47
CA GLY A 332 1.59 -19.02 -29.65
C GLY A 332 0.43 -18.15 -29.18
N THR A 333 -0.23 -18.60 -28.12
CA THR A 333 -1.37 -17.90 -27.52
C THR A 333 -1.25 -17.86 -26.00
N VAL A 334 -1.29 -16.65 -25.42
CA VAL A 334 -1.50 -16.43 -23.99
C VAL A 334 -2.99 -16.28 -23.73
N ILE A 335 -3.49 -16.92 -22.68
CA ILE A 335 -4.84 -16.72 -22.15
C ILE A 335 -4.69 -16.52 -20.65
N ASP A 336 -5.19 -15.40 -20.13
CA ASP A 336 -4.92 -15.01 -18.74
C ASP A 336 -6.13 -14.29 -18.11
N TRP A 337 -6.31 -14.49 -16.80
CA TRP A 337 -7.43 -13.96 -16.00
C TRP A 337 -7.12 -14.03 -14.49
N PRO A 338 -7.73 -13.15 -13.67
CA PRO A 338 -7.61 -13.23 -12.21
C PRO A 338 -8.58 -14.25 -11.60
N ASN A 339 -8.21 -14.84 -10.45
CA ASN A 339 -9.14 -15.60 -9.61
C ASN A 339 -9.97 -14.69 -8.69
N ASP A 340 -9.36 -13.63 -8.17
CA ASP A 340 -10.00 -12.73 -7.20
C ASP A 340 -10.49 -11.45 -7.86
N ARG A 341 -11.70 -10.98 -7.49
CA ARG A 341 -12.27 -9.73 -8.01
C ARG A 341 -11.54 -8.51 -7.46
N PHE A 342 -11.23 -8.52 -6.17
CA PHE A 342 -10.59 -7.43 -5.45
C PHE A 342 -9.15 -7.80 -5.11
N ARG A 343 -8.23 -7.00 -5.63
CA ARG A 343 -6.80 -7.20 -5.50
C ARG A 343 -6.21 -5.83 -5.22
N GLY A 344 -5.88 -5.53 -3.98
CA GLY A 344 -5.60 -4.13 -3.67
C GLY A 344 -4.69 -3.88 -2.49
N LEU A 345 -4.46 -2.58 -2.29
CA LEU A 345 -3.60 -2.02 -1.26
C LEU A 345 -4.40 -0.98 -0.46
N GLN A 346 -4.39 -1.10 0.85
CA GLN A 346 -4.78 -0.03 1.75
C GLN A 346 -3.56 0.81 2.12
N VAL A 347 -3.74 2.13 2.11
CA VAL A 347 -2.79 3.11 2.63
C VAL A 347 -3.44 3.87 3.77
N ASP A 348 -2.83 3.82 4.95
CA ASP A 348 -3.20 4.65 6.09
C ASP A 348 -2.79 6.12 5.87
N THR A 349 -3.62 6.83 5.10
CA THR A 349 -3.47 8.28 4.94
C THR A 349 -4.02 9.08 6.13
N GLY A 350 -4.76 8.43 7.04
CA GLY A 350 -5.42 9.09 8.16
C GLY A 350 -4.38 9.56 9.17
N ARG A 351 -3.44 8.67 9.50
CA ARG A 351 -2.36 8.95 10.46
C ARG A 351 -1.23 9.79 9.87
N ARG A 352 -0.99 9.66 8.55
CA ARG A 352 0.08 10.39 7.85
C ARG A 352 -0.31 10.86 6.45
N HIS A 353 0.17 12.05 6.10
CA HIS A 353 0.15 12.51 4.73
C HIS A 353 1.24 11.81 3.88
N PHE A 354 0.81 11.06 2.87
CA PHE A 354 1.66 10.58 1.77
C PHE A 354 1.54 11.54 0.57
N THR A 355 2.62 11.83 -0.14
CA THR A 355 2.54 12.72 -1.31
C THR A 355 1.63 12.15 -2.41
N ILE A 356 0.95 13.04 -3.16
CA ILE A 356 0.16 12.64 -4.33
C ILE A 356 1.02 11.88 -5.35
N ASP A 357 2.27 12.29 -5.54
CA ASP A 357 3.19 11.61 -6.46
C ASP A 357 3.51 10.18 -6.01
N TRP A 358 3.68 9.96 -4.70
CA TRP A 358 3.84 8.63 -4.15
C TRP A 358 2.59 7.77 -4.30
N LEU A 359 1.39 8.33 -4.06
CA LEU A 359 0.13 7.63 -4.30
C LEU A 359 -0.02 7.26 -5.79
N LYS A 360 0.32 8.16 -6.71
CA LYS A 360 0.37 7.89 -8.16
C LYS A 360 1.38 6.80 -8.49
N GLN A 361 2.54 6.76 -7.85
CA GLN A 361 3.51 5.68 -8.02
C GLN A 361 2.92 4.33 -7.57
N GLN A 362 2.25 4.29 -6.42
CA GLN A 362 1.62 3.06 -5.95
C GLN A 362 0.52 2.60 -6.91
N ILE A 363 -0.32 3.51 -7.44
CA ILE A 363 -1.32 3.17 -8.48
C ILE A 363 -0.66 2.51 -9.70
N ARG A 364 0.45 3.07 -10.20
CA ARG A 364 1.17 2.49 -11.35
C ARG A 364 1.69 1.09 -11.02
N ASP A 365 2.25 0.90 -9.82
CA ASP A 365 2.75 -0.40 -9.37
C ASP A 365 1.65 -1.43 -9.14
N LEU A 366 0.47 -1.01 -8.67
CA LEU A 366 -0.72 -1.86 -8.58
C LEU A 366 -1.09 -2.37 -9.96
N ALA A 367 -1.27 -1.46 -10.91
CA ALA A 367 -1.61 -1.75 -12.29
C ALA A 367 -0.56 -2.61 -13.00
N TRP A 368 0.73 -2.37 -12.74
CA TRP A 368 1.84 -3.19 -13.25
C TRP A 368 1.68 -4.67 -12.88
N THR A 369 1.18 -4.94 -11.68
CA THR A 369 0.86 -6.28 -11.18
C THR A 369 -0.63 -6.66 -11.27
N LYS A 370 -1.39 -5.94 -12.09
CA LYS A 370 -2.82 -6.20 -12.36
C LYS A 370 -3.72 -6.19 -11.10
N MET A 371 -3.32 -5.44 -10.08
CA MET A 371 -4.17 -5.10 -8.93
C MET A 371 -5.04 -3.88 -9.26
N ASN A 372 -6.21 -3.79 -8.65
CA ASN A 372 -7.29 -2.92 -9.12
C ASN A 372 -7.98 -2.07 -8.04
N ILE A 373 -7.57 -2.14 -6.77
CA ILE A 373 -8.11 -1.27 -5.71
C ILE A 373 -6.99 -0.62 -4.91
N MET A 374 -7.10 0.69 -4.70
CA MET A 374 -6.36 1.42 -3.67
C MET A 374 -7.34 1.97 -2.63
N HIS A 375 -7.31 1.41 -1.44
CA HIS A 375 -8.10 1.84 -0.30
C HIS A 375 -7.33 2.95 0.43
N LEU A 376 -7.94 4.13 0.55
CA LEU A 376 -7.35 5.27 1.26
C LEU A 376 -8.13 5.58 2.53
N ARG A 377 -7.48 5.39 3.67
CA ARG A 377 -8.03 5.76 4.98
C ARG A 377 -7.97 7.26 5.17
N MET A 378 -9.05 7.98 4.90
CA MET A 378 -9.03 9.44 4.86
C MET A 378 -9.18 10.07 6.25
N LYS A 379 -9.70 9.33 7.23
CA LYS A 379 -9.95 9.82 8.58
C LYS A 379 -9.61 8.73 9.61
N ASP A 380 -8.94 9.13 10.69
CA ASP A 380 -8.56 8.33 11.85
C ASP A 380 -8.55 9.22 13.11
N ASP A 381 -7.97 8.77 14.23
CA ASP A 381 -7.85 9.52 15.49
C ASP A 381 -7.13 10.86 15.34
N GLN A 382 -6.36 11.05 14.27
CA GLN A 382 -5.63 12.27 13.96
C GLN A 382 -6.44 13.27 13.12
N GLY A 383 -7.73 13.00 12.87
CA GLY A 383 -8.59 13.86 12.08
C GLY A 383 -8.59 13.50 10.60
N LEU A 384 -8.85 14.49 9.75
CA LEU A 384 -9.21 14.29 8.36
C LEU A 384 -8.06 14.68 7.42
N ARG A 385 -7.66 13.76 6.54
CA ARG A 385 -6.57 13.97 5.57
C ARG A 385 -7.01 14.66 4.28
N VAL A 386 -8.27 15.07 4.17
CA VAL A 386 -8.83 15.68 2.97
C VAL A 386 -9.60 16.95 3.34
N GLU A 387 -9.51 17.96 2.48
CA GLU A 387 -10.29 19.19 2.59
C GLU A 387 -11.80 18.88 2.66
N SER A 388 -12.49 19.48 3.62
CA SER A 388 -13.92 19.27 3.87
C SER A 388 -14.64 20.57 4.21
N ASP A 389 -15.82 20.76 3.61
CA ASP A 389 -16.75 21.85 3.94
C ASP A 389 -17.63 21.47 5.14
N VAL A 390 -17.81 20.16 5.40
CA VAL A 390 -18.60 19.64 6.51
C VAL A 390 -17.82 19.67 7.83
N ALA A 391 -16.51 19.42 7.79
CA ALA A 391 -15.64 19.32 8.97
C ALA A 391 -14.29 20.05 8.80
N PRO A 392 -14.28 21.36 8.46
CA PRO A 392 -13.04 22.10 8.21
C PRO A 392 -12.08 22.10 9.42
N GLU A 393 -12.61 22.02 10.65
CA GLU A 393 -11.85 22.01 11.90
C GLU A 393 -11.12 20.67 12.16
N LEU A 394 -11.51 19.59 11.47
CA LEU A 394 -10.81 18.30 11.53
C LEU A 394 -9.72 18.16 10.49
N VAL A 395 -9.66 19.05 9.50
CA VAL A 395 -8.70 18.95 8.40
C VAL A 395 -7.28 19.09 8.95
N ALA A 396 -6.49 18.03 8.79
CA ALA A 396 -5.12 18.00 9.23
C ALA A 396 -4.27 19.06 8.51
N PRO A 397 -3.25 19.64 9.15
CA PRO A 397 -2.37 20.64 8.54
C PRO A 397 -1.75 20.24 7.21
N GLU A 398 -1.41 18.97 7.07
CA GLU A 398 -1.05 18.36 5.80
C GLU A 398 -2.23 17.52 5.35
N HIS A 399 -2.93 17.95 4.32
CA HIS A 399 -4.11 17.27 3.77
C HIS A 399 -4.09 17.40 2.24
N TYR A 400 -4.93 16.60 1.60
CA TYR A 400 -5.23 16.69 0.18
C TYR A 400 -6.35 17.70 -0.05
N SER A 401 -6.14 18.61 -0.99
CA SER A 401 -7.23 19.43 -1.51
C SER A 401 -8.23 18.57 -2.29
N LYS A 402 -9.48 19.06 -2.42
CA LYS A 402 -10.49 18.41 -3.27
C LYS A 402 -10.04 18.30 -4.73
N LYS A 403 -9.19 19.22 -5.19
CA LYS A 403 -8.63 19.18 -6.54
C LYS A 403 -7.65 18.02 -6.71
N GLU A 404 -6.72 17.86 -5.77
CA GLU A 404 -5.74 16.76 -5.80
C GLU A 404 -6.41 15.39 -5.78
N ILE A 405 -7.47 15.22 -4.98
CA ILE A 405 -8.23 13.96 -4.96
C ILE A 405 -8.90 13.69 -6.31
N ARG A 406 -9.54 14.69 -6.96
CA ARG A 406 -10.12 14.49 -8.29
C ARG A 406 -9.07 14.12 -9.33
N GLU A 407 -7.92 14.79 -9.31
CA GLU A 407 -6.80 14.45 -10.20
C GLU A 407 -6.26 13.04 -9.91
N LEU A 408 -6.24 12.60 -8.65
CA LEU A 408 -5.84 11.25 -8.28
C LEU A 408 -6.87 10.20 -8.73
N VAL A 409 -8.17 10.48 -8.64
CA VAL A 409 -9.25 9.62 -9.16
C VAL A 409 -9.11 9.43 -10.67
N GLU A 410 -8.95 10.53 -11.42
CA GLU A 410 -8.73 10.49 -12.87
C GLU A 410 -7.43 9.72 -13.21
N PHE A 411 -6.37 9.95 -12.44
CA PHE A 411 -5.12 9.22 -12.60
C PHE A 411 -5.31 7.72 -12.38
N ALA A 412 -5.97 7.31 -11.31
CA ALA A 412 -6.24 5.91 -10.99
C ALA A 412 -7.07 5.22 -12.07
N ALA A 413 -8.09 5.91 -12.61
CA ALA A 413 -8.94 5.40 -13.67
C ALA A 413 -8.15 5.09 -14.96
N ARG A 414 -7.14 5.91 -15.33
CA ARG A 414 -6.25 5.62 -16.48
C ARG A 414 -5.47 4.31 -16.33
N TYR A 415 -5.23 3.89 -15.09
CA TYR A 415 -4.51 2.66 -14.75
C TYR A 415 -5.45 1.52 -14.33
N HIS A 416 -6.76 1.67 -14.53
CA HIS A 416 -7.79 0.70 -14.14
C HIS A 416 -7.75 0.34 -12.64
N VAL A 417 -7.39 1.31 -11.80
CA VAL A 417 -7.41 1.19 -10.33
C VAL A 417 -8.57 2.01 -9.79
N THR A 418 -9.39 1.39 -8.94
CA THR A 418 -10.48 2.05 -8.21
C THR A 418 -9.96 2.58 -6.88
N LEU A 419 -10.26 3.84 -6.57
CA LEU A 419 -9.99 4.39 -5.25
C LEU A 419 -11.16 4.08 -4.30
N LEU A 420 -10.91 3.44 -3.18
CA LEU A 420 -11.88 3.17 -2.12
C LEU A 420 -11.60 4.14 -0.96
N PRO A 421 -12.37 5.23 -0.79
CA PRO A 421 -12.20 6.11 0.36
C PRO A 421 -12.81 5.48 1.63
N GLU A 422 -12.22 5.80 2.77
CA GLU A 422 -12.74 5.44 4.08
C GLU A 422 -12.86 6.65 5.00
N ILE A 423 -13.99 6.73 5.71
CA ILE A 423 -14.17 7.60 6.86
C ILE A 423 -14.51 6.72 8.04
N ASP A 424 -13.56 6.54 8.95
CA ASP A 424 -13.75 5.63 10.06
C ASP A 424 -14.43 6.28 11.26
N THR A 425 -15.61 5.77 11.59
CA THR A 425 -16.46 6.18 12.71
C THR A 425 -17.31 4.97 13.13
N PRO A 426 -17.80 4.91 14.39
CA PRO A 426 -17.66 5.89 15.46
C PRO A 426 -16.42 5.68 16.34
N GLY A 427 -15.67 4.59 16.12
CA GLY A 427 -14.31 4.38 16.62
C GLY A 427 -13.32 5.40 16.03
N HIS A 428 -12.05 5.31 16.43
CA HIS A 428 -10.94 6.13 15.89
C HIS A 428 -11.29 7.61 15.67
N SER A 429 -11.93 8.23 16.68
CA SER A 429 -12.53 9.57 16.59
C SER A 429 -12.00 10.53 17.66
N ALA A 430 -10.77 10.31 18.15
CA ALA A 430 -10.18 11.15 19.19
C ALA A 430 -10.14 12.64 18.81
N MET A 431 -9.80 12.96 17.55
CA MET A 431 -9.82 14.35 17.07
C MET A 431 -11.23 14.92 17.01
N ASP A 432 -12.22 14.14 16.55
CA ASP A 432 -13.63 14.55 16.54
C ASP A 432 -14.10 14.97 17.93
N VAL A 433 -13.82 14.15 18.95
CA VAL A 433 -14.19 14.44 20.34
C VAL A 433 -13.41 15.63 20.89
N ARG A 434 -12.17 15.84 20.45
CA ARG A 434 -11.38 17.00 20.89
C ARG A 434 -11.91 18.32 20.32
N VAL A 435 -12.35 18.32 19.06
CA VAL A 435 -12.96 19.50 18.41
C VAL A 435 -14.40 19.69 18.86
N TYR A 436 -15.15 18.61 19.01
CA TYR A 436 -16.55 18.56 19.41
C TYR A 436 -16.72 17.71 20.68
N PRO A 437 -16.38 18.22 21.88
CA PRO A 437 -16.48 17.44 23.12
C PRO A 437 -17.87 16.89 23.41
N ASP A 438 -18.91 17.61 22.98
CA ASP A 438 -20.30 17.19 23.14
C ASP A 438 -20.69 16.01 22.22
N TYR A 439 -19.87 15.67 21.22
CA TYR A 439 -20.10 14.51 20.34
C TYR A 439 -19.57 13.22 20.94
N GLY A 440 -18.64 13.29 21.90
CA GLY A 440 -18.05 12.11 22.52
C GLY A 440 -19.02 11.27 23.35
N LEU A 441 -18.74 9.97 23.42
CA LEU A 441 -19.52 9.02 24.22
C LEU A 441 -19.32 9.26 25.72
N ARG A 442 -20.41 9.58 26.42
CA ARG A 442 -20.38 9.77 27.87
C ARG A 442 -20.50 8.43 28.60
N LEU A 443 -19.55 8.13 29.47
CA LEU A 443 -19.53 6.90 30.27
C LEU A 443 -20.27 7.06 31.60
N LYS A 444 -20.61 5.94 32.26
CA LYS A 444 -21.30 5.91 33.56
C LYS A 444 -20.58 6.67 34.66
N ASP A 445 -19.25 6.74 34.61
CA ASP A 445 -18.42 7.46 35.57
C ASP A 445 -18.36 8.98 35.31
N GLY A 446 -19.02 9.45 34.24
CA GLY A 446 -19.09 10.85 33.85
C GLY A 446 -17.98 11.29 32.88
N SER A 447 -16.98 10.46 32.64
CA SER A 447 -15.92 10.71 31.64
C SER A 447 -16.48 10.65 30.21
N VAL A 448 -15.72 11.20 29.27
CA VAL A 448 -16.04 11.17 27.83
C VAL A 448 -14.96 10.35 27.15
N ALA A 449 -15.36 9.25 26.50
CA ALA A 449 -14.47 8.43 25.71
C ALA A 449 -14.10 9.13 24.39
N SER A 450 -12.93 8.80 23.85
CA SER A 450 -12.41 9.34 22.58
C SER A 450 -13.06 8.73 21.34
N VAL A 451 -14.35 8.43 21.41
CA VAL A 451 -15.17 7.85 20.34
C VAL A 451 -16.49 8.62 20.22
N LEU A 452 -17.11 8.59 19.04
CA LEU A 452 -18.36 9.31 18.79
C LEU A 452 -19.57 8.62 19.43
N ASP A 453 -20.48 9.40 19.99
CA ASP A 453 -21.75 8.92 20.54
C ASP A 453 -22.82 8.86 19.44
N TYR A 454 -22.93 7.71 18.77
CA TYR A 454 -23.88 7.53 17.67
C TYR A 454 -25.35 7.62 18.10
N THR A 455 -25.68 7.63 19.40
CA THR A 455 -27.06 7.80 19.89
C THR A 455 -27.56 9.23 19.71
N LYS A 456 -26.64 10.20 19.57
CA LYS A 456 -26.97 11.61 19.35
C LYS A 456 -27.31 11.85 17.88
N TRP A 457 -28.43 12.53 17.65
CA TRP A 457 -28.88 12.87 16.29
C TRP A 457 -27.85 13.73 15.55
N GLU A 458 -27.28 14.71 16.23
CA GLU A 458 -26.30 15.64 15.69
C GLU A 458 -25.04 14.91 15.19
N VAL A 459 -24.61 13.87 15.90
CA VAL A 459 -23.48 13.03 15.52
C VAL A 459 -23.81 12.23 14.26
N ARG A 460 -24.97 11.56 14.21
CA ARG A 460 -25.37 10.79 13.02
C ARG A 460 -25.50 11.67 11.78
N GLU A 461 -26.09 12.85 11.91
CA GLU A 461 -26.22 13.81 10.81
C GLU A 461 -24.88 14.37 10.35
N TYR A 462 -23.97 14.65 11.29
CA TYR A 462 -22.62 15.10 11.00
C TYR A 462 -21.85 14.05 10.19
N VAL A 463 -21.79 12.80 10.69
CA VAL A 463 -21.08 11.71 10.02
C VAL A 463 -21.68 11.42 8.65
N LYS A 464 -23.02 11.37 8.54
CA LYS A 464 -23.71 11.17 7.26
C LYS A 464 -23.33 12.23 6.22
N LYS A 465 -23.27 13.51 6.60
CA LYS A 465 -22.86 14.59 5.68
C LYS A 465 -21.41 14.44 5.26
N LEU A 466 -20.51 14.11 6.18
CA LEU A 466 -19.10 13.91 5.89
C LEU A 466 -18.89 12.73 4.94
N VAL A 467 -19.51 11.59 5.22
CA VAL A 467 -19.50 10.39 4.34
C VAL A 467 -19.97 10.74 2.93
N LEU A 468 -21.07 11.49 2.79
CA LEU A 468 -21.60 11.85 1.48
C LEU A 468 -20.72 12.86 0.74
N GLU A 469 -20.11 13.82 1.44
CA GLU A 469 -19.15 14.75 0.84
C GLU A 469 -17.95 14.00 0.23
N ILE A 470 -17.37 13.07 1.00
CA ILE A 470 -16.22 12.29 0.55
C ILE A 470 -16.61 11.28 -0.53
N SER A 471 -17.79 10.65 -0.43
CA SER A 471 -18.30 9.76 -1.48
C SER A 471 -18.47 10.50 -2.81
N ASP A 472 -19.05 11.71 -2.79
CA ASP A 472 -19.24 12.54 -3.99
C ASP A 472 -17.91 13.06 -4.56
N LEU A 473 -16.90 13.29 -3.71
CA LEU A 473 -15.56 13.70 -4.14
C LEU A 473 -14.82 12.58 -4.89
N PHE A 474 -14.90 11.35 -4.39
CA PHE A 474 -14.21 10.19 -4.97
C PHE A 474 -14.94 9.58 -6.16
N GLN A 475 -16.28 9.68 -6.19
CA GLN A 475 -17.15 9.05 -7.21
C GLN A 475 -16.87 7.54 -7.39
N SER A 476 -16.43 6.89 -6.31
CA SER A 476 -16.12 5.47 -6.31
C SER A 476 -17.40 4.64 -6.27
N PRO A 477 -17.43 3.46 -6.92
CA PRO A 477 -18.53 2.50 -6.73
C PRO A 477 -18.58 1.90 -5.32
N TYR A 478 -17.57 2.18 -4.48
CA TYR A 478 -17.45 1.66 -3.12
C TYR A 478 -17.11 2.78 -2.14
N PHE A 479 -17.51 2.60 -0.88
CA PHE A 479 -17.14 3.49 0.22
C PHE A 479 -16.95 2.69 1.49
N HIS A 480 -15.85 2.87 2.21
CA HIS A 480 -15.61 2.17 3.46
C HIS A 480 -16.08 3.03 4.65
N LEU A 481 -16.98 2.49 5.47
CA LEU A 481 -17.54 3.20 6.64
C LEU A 481 -16.71 3.00 7.91
N GLY A 482 -15.61 2.26 7.82
CA GLY A 482 -14.72 1.93 8.92
C GLY A 482 -15.41 0.99 9.90
N GLY A 483 -15.64 1.47 11.11
CA GLY A 483 -16.41 0.80 12.15
C GLY A 483 -15.61 -0.23 12.95
N ASP A 484 -14.29 -0.16 12.90
CA ASP A 484 -13.40 -0.97 13.73
C ASP A 484 -13.22 -0.37 15.13
N GLU A 485 -12.89 -1.24 16.07
CA GLU A 485 -12.38 -0.94 17.42
C GLU A 485 -13.21 0.10 18.21
N TYR A 486 -14.53 0.15 18.01
CA TYR A 486 -15.38 1.01 18.83
C TYR A 486 -15.35 0.61 20.32
N GLU A 487 -15.12 -0.68 20.63
CA GLU A 487 -14.84 -1.30 21.95
C GLU A 487 -15.69 -0.82 23.16
N ASN A 488 -16.81 -0.14 22.93
CA ASN A 488 -17.69 0.40 23.96
C ASN A 488 -19.03 -0.36 23.99
N SER A 489 -19.63 -0.46 25.18
CA SER A 489 -20.83 -1.28 25.40
C SER A 489 -21.81 -0.66 26.40
N ALA A 490 -23.01 -1.26 26.51
CA ALA A 490 -24.01 -0.88 27.51
C ALA A 490 -23.52 -1.03 28.98
N GLU A 491 -22.47 -1.81 29.23
CA GLU A 491 -21.88 -1.94 30.57
C GLU A 491 -21.23 -0.64 31.02
N VAL A 492 -20.63 0.12 30.11
CA VAL A 492 -19.93 1.38 30.39
C VAL A 492 -20.73 2.61 29.94
N ALA A 493 -21.66 2.46 29.00
CA ALA A 493 -22.53 3.51 28.44
C ALA A 493 -23.95 2.96 28.18
N PRO A 494 -24.84 2.94 29.20
CA PRO A 494 -26.10 2.20 29.13
C PRO A 494 -27.10 2.82 28.16
N HIS A 495 -26.97 4.13 27.88
CA HIS A 495 -27.83 4.84 26.94
C HIS A 495 -27.68 4.33 25.49
N LEU A 496 -26.59 3.63 25.15
CA LEU A 496 -26.46 2.93 23.87
C LEU A 496 -27.56 1.87 23.70
N ALA A 497 -27.84 1.08 24.75
CA ALA A 497 -28.92 0.09 24.71
C ALA A 497 -30.30 0.75 24.82
N ASP A 498 -30.43 1.82 25.62
CA ASP A 498 -31.70 2.53 25.74
C ASP A 498 -32.14 3.12 24.39
N TRP A 499 -31.20 3.76 23.66
CA TRP A 499 -31.46 4.28 22.33
C TRP A 499 -31.83 3.16 21.34
N ALA A 500 -31.11 2.04 21.33
CA ALA A 500 -31.44 0.91 20.46
C ALA A 500 -32.87 0.39 20.69
N LYS A 501 -33.29 0.29 21.96
CA LYS A 501 -34.66 -0.14 22.33
C LYS A 501 -35.73 0.85 21.90
N GLU A 502 -35.43 2.14 21.98
CA GLU A 502 -36.31 3.20 21.51
C GLU A 502 -36.47 3.19 19.99
N GLN A 503 -35.40 2.91 19.24
CA GLN A 503 -35.44 2.93 17.77
C GLN A 503 -35.97 1.63 17.15
N LEU A 504 -35.75 0.49 17.79
CA LEU A 504 -36.03 -0.83 17.23
C LEU A 504 -37.16 -1.53 17.99
N VAL A 505 -36.83 -2.28 19.04
CA VAL A 505 -37.75 -3.06 19.86
C VAL A 505 -37.22 -3.16 21.31
N PRO A 506 -38.06 -3.40 22.33
CA PRO A 506 -37.63 -3.45 23.74
C PRO A 506 -36.52 -4.47 24.05
N GLU A 507 -36.40 -5.52 23.25
CA GLU A 507 -35.38 -6.57 23.35
C GLU A 507 -34.05 -6.19 22.70
N ALA A 508 -34.00 -5.09 21.93
CA ALA A 508 -32.79 -4.64 21.26
C ALA A 508 -31.67 -4.34 22.26
N THR A 509 -30.46 -4.65 21.83
CA THR A 509 -29.22 -4.44 22.56
C THR A 509 -28.46 -3.24 21.98
N TRP A 510 -27.40 -2.80 22.66
CA TRP A 510 -26.53 -1.75 22.10
C TRP A 510 -25.90 -2.16 20.76
N TYR A 511 -25.77 -3.46 20.53
CA TYR A 511 -25.20 -4.03 19.32
C TYR A 511 -26.13 -3.82 18.12
N ASP A 512 -27.42 -4.09 18.30
CA ASP A 512 -28.45 -3.78 17.30
C ASP A 512 -28.50 -2.28 16.98
N GLY A 513 -28.26 -1.43 17.99
CA GLY A 513 -28.11 0.01 17.81
C GLY A 513 -26.91 0.37 16.91
N TYR A 514 -25.79 -0.32 17.07
CA TYR A 514 -24.59 -0.12 16.25
C TYR A 514 -24.84 -0.49 14.78
N GLU A 515 -25.38 -1.69 14.52
CA GLU A 515 -25.71 -2.12 13.15
C GLU A 515 -26.82 -1.25 12.53
N PHE A 516 -27.80 -0.82 13.31
CA PHE A 516 -28.82 0.11 12.86
C PHE A 516 -28.22 1.46 12.46
N TYR A 517 -27.29 2.00 13.24
CA TYR A 517 -26.54 3.21 12.90
C TYR A 517 -25.78 3.04 11.57
N LEU A 518 -25.06 1.93 11.38
CA LEU A 518 -24.34 1.66 10.14
C LEU A 518 -25.28 1.56 8.93
N ASN A 519 -26.43 0.89 9.09
CA ASN A 519 -27.46 0.81 8.05
C ASN A 519 -28.01 2.21 7.69
N GLN A 520 -28.24 3.08 8.67
CA GLN A 520 -28.67 4.47 8.41
C GLN A 520 -27.62 5.30 7.67
N LEU A 521 -26.33 5.08 7.93
CA LEU A 521 -25.25 5.73 7.20
C LEU A 521 -25.11 5.23 5.76
N ALA A 522 -25.31 3.92 5.56
CA ALA A 522 -25.18 3.27 4.26
C ALA A 522 -26.36 3.52 3.32
N GLU A 523 -27.58 3.70 3.84
CA GLU A 523 -28.79 3.93 3.04
C GLU A 523 -28.60 4.93 1.88
N PRO A 524 -28.12 6.18 2.11
CA PRO A 524 -27.93 7.14 1.02
C PRO A 524 -26.80 6.76 0.04
N LEU A 525 -25.83 5.95 0.46
CA LEU A 525 -24.79 5.42 -0.44
C LEU A 525 -25.39 4.37 -1.37
N ILE A 526 -26.17 3.44 -0.82
CA ILE A 526 -26.85 2.37 -1.56
C ILE A 526 -27.84 2.96 -2.57
N GLU A 527 -28.62 3.99 -2.18
CA GLU A 527 -29.52 4.72 -3.07
C GLU A 527 -28.80 5.34 -4.28
N LYS A 528 -27.54 5.78 -4.09
CA LYS A 528 -26.66 6.30 -5.15
C LYS A 528 -25.95 5.20 -5.96
N GLY A 529 -26.14 3.93 -5.61
CA GLY A 529 -25.46 2.79 -6.22
C GLY A 529 -24.01 2.58 -5.75
N VAL A 530 -23.64 3.18 -4.62
CA VAL A 530 -22.33 3.01 -3.97
C VAL A 530 -22.46 1.89 -2.93
N ARG A 531 -21.66 0.84 -3.04
CA ARG A 531 -21.70 -0.28 -2.10
C ARG A 531 -20.81 0.00 -0.88
N PRO A 532 -21.35 -0.05 0.35
CA PRO A 532 -20.58 0.18 1.56
C PRO A 532 -19.66 -1.01 1.88
N TRP A 533 -18.50 -0.73 2.45
CA TRP A 533 -17.60 -1.69 3.09
C TRP A 533 -17.53 -1.38 4.58
N ILE A 534 -17.24 -2.39 5.40
CA ILE A 534 -17.09 -2.25 6.84
C ILE A 534 -16.05 -3.23 7.37
N TRP A 535 -15.33 -2.86 8.41
CA TRP A 535 -14.50 -3.79 9.15
C TRP A 535 -15.32 -4.83 9.91
N VAL A 536 -14.78 -6.03 10.05
CA VAL A 536 -15.52 -7.21 10.53
C VAL A 536 -15.72 -7.26 12.05
N ASP A 537 -14.85 -6.64 12.84
CA ASP A 537 -14.66 -6.92 14.27
C ASP A 537 -15.90 -6.66 15.14
N MET A 538 -16.79 -5.79 14.67
CA MET A 538 -18.03 -5.41 15.34
C MET A 538 -19.29 -5.95 14.63
N ILE A 539 -19.18 -6.90 13.69
CA ILE A 539 -20.32 -7.45 12.93
C ILE A 539 -20.54 -8.95 13.27
N ASP A 540 -21.78 -9.36 13.54
CA ASP A 540 -22.18 -10.70 14.02
C ASP A 540 -23.61 -11.04 13.56
N PRO A 541 -23.76 -11.51 12.30
CA PRO A 541 -25.07 -11.77 11.73
C PRO A 541 -25.86 -12.85 12.48
N GLY A 542 -27.10 -12.53 12.84
CA GLY A 542 -28.07 -13.44 13.43
C GLY A 542 -28.08 -13.51 14.96
N GLU A 543 -27.20 -12.77 15.66
CA GLU A 543 -27.23 -12.64 17.13
C GLU A 543 -28.27 -11.62 17.62
N GLY A 544 -28.60 -10.63 16.79
CA GLY A 544 -29.48 -9.51 17.12
C GLY A 544 -30.96 -9.69 16.79
N VAL A 545 -31.73 -8.62 17.00
CA VAL A 545 -33.11 -8.46 16.50
C VAL A 545 -33.15 -7.94 15.06
N MET A 546 -31.99 -7.51 14.54
CA MET A 546 -31.76 -7.11 13.16
C MET A 546 -30.34 -7.48 12.73
N ASP A 547 -30.07 -7.41 11.43
CA ASP A 547 -28.75 -7.62 10.85
C ASP A 547 -28.33 -6.36 10.06
N LEU A 548 -27.03 -6.20 9.87
CA LEU A 548 -26.47 -5.31 8.86
C LEU A 548 -27.05 -5.62 7.46
N ASP A 549 -27.17 -4.61 6.60
CA ASP A 549 -27.65 -4.81 5.23
C ASP A 549 -26.65 -5.64 4.41
N THR A 550 -27.12 -6.70 3.74
CA THR A 550 -26.25 -7.59 2.93
C THR A 550 -25.60 -6.93 1.70
N ASN A 551 -25.92 -5.69 1.37
CA ASN A 551 -25.19 -4.89 0.39
C ASN A 551 -23.76 -4.55 0.84
N PHE A 552 -23.53 -4.56 2.16
CA PHE A 552 -22.20 -4.38 2.73
C PHE A 552 -21.23 -5.48 2.28
N ILE A 553 -19.99 -5.06 2.03
CA ILE A 553 -18.85 -5.96 1.86
C ILE A 553 -18.08 -5.97 3.17
N ILE A 554 -17.83 -7.16 3.71
CA ILE A 554 -17.14 -7.34 4.98
C ILE A 554 -15.63 -7.40 4.73
N ASP A 555 -14.91 -6.37 5.18
CA ASP A 555 -13.45 -6.30 5.16
C ASP A 555 -12.89 -7.03 6.38
N TYR A 556 -12.39 -8.24 6.15
CA TYR A 556 -12.09 -9.21 7.19
C TYR A 556 -10.63 -9.11 7.61
N TRP A 557 -10.36 -8.26 8.59
CA TRP A 557 -9.00 -8.04 9.11
C TRP A 557 -8.65 -8.91 10.31
N ALA A 558 -9.57 -9.04 11.28
CA ALA A 558 -9.33 -9.75 12.52
C ALA A 558 -10.55 -10.52 13.03
N LYS A 559 -10.33 -11.78 13.43
CA LYS A 559 -11.31 -12.58 14.16
C LYS A 559 -11.12 -12.40 15.68
N TRP A 560 -11.65 -11.31 16.21
CA TRP A 560 -11.80 -11.11 17.65
C TRP A 560 -12.90 -12.03 18.22
N ASP A 561 -13.09 -12.01 19.54
CA ASP A 561 -13.96 -12.98 20.22
C ASP A 561 -15.42 -12.96 19.72
N ARG A 562 -15.91 -11.83 19.19
CA ARG A 562 -17.27 -11.69 18.67
C ARG A 562 -17.40 -11.96 17.17
N ALA A 563 -16.58 -11.35 16.34
CA ALA A 563 -16.67 -11.45 14.88
C ALA A 563 -16.73 -12.92 14.39
N PRO A 564 -17.77 -13.38 13.68
CA PRO A 564 -17.88 -14.75 13.17
C PRO A 564 -16.77 -15.16 12.20
N LEU A 565 -16.66 -16.45 11.91
CA LEU A 565 -15.76 -16.94 10.86
C LEU A 565 -16.27 -16.51 9.48
N ALA A 566 -15.36 -16.33 8.51
CA ALA A 566 -15.73 -15.98 7.13
C ALA A 566 -16.82 -16.88 6.50
N PRO A 567 -16.84 -18.23 6.66
CA PRO A 567 -17.95 -19.06 6.17
C PRO A 567 -19.31 -18.73 6.78
N GLU A 568 -19.35 -18.21 8.00
CA GLU A 568 -20.59 -17.84 8.70
C GLU A 568 -21.18 -16.56 8.07
N PHE A 569 -20.34 -15.57 7.76
CA PHE A 569 -20.72 -14.41 6.94
C PHE A 569 -21.25 -14.82 5.56
N HIS A 570 -20.59 -15.78 4.90
CA HIS A 570 -21.05 -16.27 3.59
C HIS A 570 -22.41 -16.94 3.66
N LYS A 571 -22.65 -17.72 4.72
CA LYS A 571 -23.96 -18.35 4.99
C LYS A 571 -25.04 -17.31 5.27
N ALA A 572 -24.69 -16.19 5.90
CA ALA A 572 -25.57 -15.06 6.14
C ALA A 572 -25.77 -14.17 4.89
N GLY A 573 -25.05 -14.43 3.79
CA GLY A 573 -25.25 -13.78 2.50
C GLY A 573 -24.25 -12.69 2.12
N TYR A 574 -23.33 -12.35 3.03
CA TYR A 574 -22.33 -11.32 2.82
C TYR A 574 -21.20 -11.76 1.89
N GLU A 575 -20.69 -10.82 1.12
CA GLU A 575 -19.38 -10.94 0.46
C GLU A 575 -18.29 -10.57 1.47
N THR A 576 -17.16 -11.27 1.46
CA THR A 576 -16.01 -10.93 2.30
C THR A 576 -14.76 -10.66 1.46
N VAL A 577 -13.91 -9.76 1.97
CA VAL A 577 -12.57 -9.47 1.45
C VAL A 577 -11.56 -9.82 2.52
N ASN A 578 -10.51 -10.55 2.16
CA ASN A 578 -9.50 -10.99 3.11
C ASN A 578 -8.44 -9.89 3.32
N LYS A 579 -8.37 -9.34 4.53
CA LYS A 579 -7.28 -8.44 4.96
C LYS A 579 -6.65 -8.93 6.26
N ASN A 580 -6.52 -10.25 6.38
CA ASN A 580 -5.99 -10.95 7.56
C ASN A 580 -4.70 -10.29 8.09
N SER A 581 -4.79 -9.68 9.28
CA SER A 581 -3.70 -8.89 9.86
C SER A 581 -2.47 -9.70 10.24
N ASP A 582 -2.60 -11.01 10.42
CA ASP A 582 -1.46 -11.91 10.65
C ASP A 582 -0.53 -11.97 9.42
N TRP A 583 -1.08 -11.81 8.22
CA TRP A 583 -0.35 -11.99 6.97
C TRP A 583 -0.16 -10.69 6.19
N MET A 584 -1.17 -9.83 6.15
CA MET A 584 -1.30 -8.75 5.16
C MET A 584 -0.98 -7.36 5.70
N TYR A 585 -0.67 -7.22 7.00
CA TYR A 585 -0.31 -5.93 7.60
C TYR A 585 1.17 -5.63 7.45
N TYR A 586 1.45 -4.42 7.00
CA TYR A 586 2.76 -3.79 6.97
C TYR A 586 2.70 -2.55 7.84
N ASP A 587 2.97 -2.76 9.13
CA ASP A 587 3.06 -1.69 10.14
C ASP A 587 4.43 -1.01 9.99
N LEU A 588 4.39 0.31 9.86
CA LEU A 588 5.55 1.12 9.63
C LEU A 588 6.36 1.43 10.89
N TRP A 589 6.14 0.84 12.06
CA TRP A 589 7.12 0.97 13.16
C TRP A 589 8.51 0.37 12.79
N PRO A 590 9.65 1.00 13.16
CA PRO A 590 10.99 0.51 12.81
C PRO A 590 11.29 -0.92 13.23
N ASP A 591 10.86 -1.32 14.41
CA ASP A 591 11.04 -2.66 14.97
C ASP A 591 10.03 -3.66 14.41
N LYS A 592 8.92 -3.17 13.82
CA LYS A 592 7.85 -4.01 13.27
C LYS A 592 7.92 -4.22 11.77
N ILE A 593 8.58 -3.32 11.06
CA ILE A 593 8.70 -3.32 9.60
C ILE A 593 9.51 -4.54 9.12
N GLY A 594 8.88 -5.70 9.01
CA GLY A 594 9.51 -6.92 8.49
C GLY A 594 10.27 -7.80 9.49
N SER A 595 10.04 -7.64 10.81
CA SER A 595 10.64 -8.46 11.87
C SER A 595 9.65 -9.08 12.86
N ASP A 596 8.42 -8.58 12.98
CA ASP A 596 7.50 -9.04 14.04
C ASP A 596 6.87 -10.40 13.80
N ASP A 597 6.67 -10.76 12.53
CA ASP A 597 6.02 -12.02 12.18
C ASP A 597 6.57 -12.63 10.88
N PRO A 598 7.19 -13.83 10.95
CA PRO A 598 7.64 -14.56 9.78
C PRO A 598 6.55 -14.76 8.72
N ARG A 599 5.26 -14.86 9.10
CA ARG A 599 4.14 -15.01 8.15
C ARG A 599 4.10 -13.89 7.12
N ARG A 600 4.49 -12.67 7.52
CA ARG A 600 4.49 -11.46 6.68
C ARG A 600 5.71 -11.34 5.77
N HIS A 601 6.65 -12.27 5.86
CA HIS A 601 7.82 -12.28 4.98
C HIS A 601 7.40 -12.58 3.54
N PRO A 602 8.01 -11.94 2.51
CA PRO A 602 7.71 -12.18 1.11
C PRO A 602 7.71 -13.67 0.71
N GLU A 603 8.66 -14.44 1.26
CA GLU A 603 8.74 -15.89 1.06
C GLU A 603 7.46 -16.60 1.52
N ASN A 604 6.99 -16.32 2.74
CA ASN A 604 5.82 -16.99 3.29
C ASN A 604 4.52 -16.53 2.61
N VAL A 605 4.43 -15.26 2.20
CA VAL A 605 3.31 -14.78 1.36
C VAL A 605 3.29 -15.54 0.02
N TYR A 606 4.46 -15.71 -0.63
CA TYR A 606 4.54 -16.39 -1.91
C TYR A 606 4.31 -17.91 -1.78
N GLU A 607 4.97 -18.57 -0.83
CA GLU A 607 5.02 -20.03 -0.72
C GLU A 607 3.82 -20.62 0.01
N VAL A 608 3.28 -19.92 1.00
CA VAL A 608 2.36 -20.49 1.99
C VAL A 608 0.97 -19.88 1.94
N TRP A 609 0.88 -18.55 1.97
CA TRP A 609 -0.40 -17.85 2.04
C TRP A 609 -1.25 -18.10 0.78
N GLU A 610 -2.56 -18.13 0.95
CA GLU A 610 -3.55 -18.17 -0.13
C GLU A 610 -4.58 -17.06 0.11
N SER A 611 -5.12 -16.49 -0.96
CA SER A 611 -6.04 -15.33 -0.86
C SER A 611 -7.33 -15.63 -0.11
N ASP A 612 -7.74 -16.90 -0.05
CA ASP A 612 -8.89 -17.39 0.68
C ASP A 612 -8.57 -17.92 2.09
N GLY A 613 -7.34 -17.67 2.59
CA GLY A 613 -6.90 -17.96 3.95
C GLY A 613 -7.31 -16.87 4.94
N TYR A 614 -8.55 -16.93 5.46
CA TYR A 614 -9.09 -15.98 6.43
C TYR A 614 -8.58 -16.26 7.85
N MET A 615 -8.62 -15.24 8.70
CA MET A 615 -8.26 -15.39 10.11
C MET A 615 -9.33 -16.19 10.87
N LYS A 616 -8.90 -17.22 11.59
CA LYS A 616 -9.72 -18.08 12.46
C LYS A 616 -9.72 -17.60 13.91
N LYS A 617 -8.65 -16.94 14.36
CA LYS A 617 -8.54 -16.33 15.69
C LYS A 617 -7.48 -15.23 15.68
N ALA A 618 -7.83 -14.03 16.13
CA ALA A 618 -6.88 -12.94 16.37
C ALA A 618 -5.97 -13.28 17.57
N GLY A 619 -4.68 -12.98 17.44
CA GLY A 619 -3.72 -13.17 18.52
C GLY A 619 -2.60 -12.14 18.42
N TRP A 620 -2.53 -11.22 19.37
CA TRP A 620 -1.36 -10.37 19.58
C TRP A 620 -0.40 -11.10 20.53
N GLY A 621 0.53 -11.88 19.97
CA GLY A 621 1.64 -12.48 20.69
C GLY A 621 1.79 -14.01 20.60
N ALA A 622 3.07 -14.41 20.65
CA ALA A 622 3.69 -15.72 20.39
C ALA A 622 3.53 -16.28 18.97
N ALA A 623 4.67 -16.40 18.28
CA ALA A 623 4.80 -16.92 16.92
C ALA A 623 4.22 -18.33 16.78
N VAL A 624 3.22 -18.49 15.93
CA VAL A 624 2.81 -19.78 15.41
C VAL A 624 3.60 -20.03 14.12
N THR A 625 4.80 -20.60 14.25
CA THR A 625 5.52 -21.10 13.08
C THR A 625 4.78 -22.30 12.50
N ARG A 626 4.63 -22.32 11.16
CA ARG A 626 4.26 -23.54 10.46
C ARG A 626 5.29 -24.64 10.76
N PRO A 627 4.86 -25.92 10.81
CA PRO A 627 3.67 -26.47 10.16
C PRO A 627 2.38 -26.51 11.01
N LYS A 628 2.31 -25.86 12.18
CA LYS A 628 1.11 -25.90 13.04
C LYS A 628 0.31 -24.59 13.01
N ASP A 629 -0.12 -24.13 11.83
CA ASP A 629 -0.99 -22.95 11.71
C ASP A 629 -2.46 -23.33 12.04
N ASP A 630 -2.91 -23.02 13.27
CA ASP A 630 -4.31 -23.18 13.71
C ASP A 630 -5.11 -21.86 13.67
N HIS A 631 -4.49 -20.78 13.18
CA HIS A 631 -5.02 -19.40 13.10
C HIS A 631 -5.60 -19.03 11.75
N THR A 632 -5.40 -19.85 10.70
CA THR A 632 -5.98 -19.60 9.38
C THR A 632 -7.08 -20.62 9.06
N ILE A 633 -8.20 -20.15 8.51
CA ILE A 633 -9.23 -20.97 7.87
C ILE A 633 -9.16 -20.74 6.36
N TYR A 634 -8.85 -21.79 5.61
CA TYR A 634 -8.85 -21.75 4.15
C TYR A 634 -10.24 -22.13 3.65
N LEU A 635 -10.82 -21.28 2.82
CA LEU A 635 -11.99 -21.66 2.05
C LEU A 635 -11.52 -22.66 0.98
N ASN A 636 -12.37 -23.58 0.53
CA ASN A 636 -11.96 -24.56 -0.49
C ASN A 636 -11.94 -23.95 -1.91
N GLN A 637 -11.26 -22.81 -2.12
CA GLN A 637 -11.01 -22.09 -3.39
C GLN A 637 -12.25 -21.82 -4.29
N LYS A 638 -13.45 -22.06 -3.77
CA LYS A 638 -14.74 -22.01 -4.50
C LYS A 638 -15.89 -21.43 -3.66
N ALA A 639 -15.58 -20.72 -2.58
CA ALA A 639 -16.64 -20.05 -1.82
C ALA A 639 -17.21 -18.91 -2.67
N GLU A 640 -18.49 -18.99 -3.04
CA GLU A 640 -19.16 -18.05 -3.95
C GLU A 640 -19.11 -16.57 -3.50
N LYS A 641 -18.75 -16.33 -2.23
CA LYS A 641 -18.78 -15.03 -1.57
C LYS A 641 -17.39 -14.50 -1.15
N HIS A 642 -16.32 -15.24 -1.44
CA HIS A 642 -14.96 -14.68 -1.38
C HIS A 642 -14.76 -13.70 -2.54
N SER A 643 -14.47 -12.45 -2.24
CA SER A 643 -14.32 -11.41 -3.27
C SER A 643 -12.86 -11.08 -3.60
N GLY A 644 -11.91 -11.53 -2.78
CA GLY A 644 -10.48 -11.31 -2.97
C GLY A 644 -9.78 -10.88 -1.70
N ALA A 645 -8.65 -10.19 -1.83
CA ALA A 645 -7.80 -9.82 -0.70
C ALA A 645 -7.17 -8.42 -0.85
N MET A 646 -6.76 -7.86 0.29
CA MET A 646 -6.12 -6.55 0.41
C MET A 646 -4.83 -6.68 1.22
N PHE A 647 -3.78 -5.99 0.79
CA PHE A 647 -2.57 -5.73 1.57
C PHE A 647 -2.72 -4.38 2.29
N ALA A 648 -2.23 -4.22 3.52
CA ALA A 648 -2.46 -3.01 4.31
C ALA A 648 -1.17 -2.36 4.81
N ILE A 649 -1.01 -1.07 4.57
CA ILE A 649 0.00 -0.23 5.20
C ILE A 649 -0.65 0.50 6.36
N TRP A 650 -0.07 0.38 7.55
CA TRP A 650 -0.46 1.12 8.74
C TRP A 650 0.69 2.00 9.21
N ASP A 651 0.41 3.28 9.50
CA ASP A 651 1.42 4.21 10.00
C ASP A 651 1.22 4.55 11.49
N ASP A 652 1.26 3.52 12.31
CA ASP A 652 1.20 3.64 13.77
C ASP A 652 2.44 4.39 14.33
N ALA A 653 3.53 4.42 13.56
CA ALA A 653 4.74 5.18 13.86
C ALA A 653 4.56 6.69 13.71
N HIS A 654 3.56 7.13 12.95
CA HIS A 654 3.23 8.52 12.63
C HIS A 654 4.40 9.29 12.00
N GLY A 655 4.76 8.97 10.76
CA GLY A 655 5.72 9.77 10.00
C GLY A 655 7.05 9.12 9.68
N TRP A 656 7.23 7.83 9.99
CA TRP A 656 8.39 7.04 9.60
C TRP A 656 7.93 5.79 8.84
N PRO A 657 8.72 5.24 7.91
CA PRO A 657 9.95 5.78 7.32
C PRO A 657 9.63 6.74 6.17
N ALA A 658 10.65 7.34 5.54
CA ALA A 658 10.45 8.09 4.30
C ALA A 658 9.76 7.24 3.21
N GLU A 659 8.97 7.88 2.35
CA GLU A 659 8.18 7.24 1.29
C GLU A 659 8.96 6.22 0.44
N LYS A 660 10.21 6.54 0.08
CA LYS A 660 11.07 5.63 -0.70
C LYS A 660 11.36 4.31 0.02
N TRP A 661 11.47 4.33 1.35
CA TRP A 661 11.75 3.15 2.16
C TRP A 661 10.49 2.30 2.32
N VAL A 662 9.32 2.94 2.40
CA VAL A 662 8.02 2.24 2.31
C VAL A 662 7.95 1.48 0.98
N THR A 663 8.17 2.16 -0.14
CA THR A 663 8.15 1.54 -1.48
C THR A 663 9.17 0.41 -1.61
N LYS A 664 10.41 0.62 -1.16
CA LYS A 664 11.47 -0.39 -1.21
C LYS A 664 11.10 -1.65 -0.41
N GLY A 665 10.58 -1.49 0.81
CA GLY A 665 10.17 -2.60 1.66
C GLY A 665 8.93 -3.33 1.16
N MET A 666 8.03 -2.62 0.48
CA MET A 666 6.82 -3.20 -0.09
C MET A 666 7.07 -4.02 -1.35
N LEU A 667 8.02 -3.62 -2.21
CA LEU A 667 8.23 -4.24 -3.53
C LEU A 667 8.18 -5.78 -3.50
N PRO A 668 9.00 -6.50 -2.70
CA PRO A 668 8.97 -7.96 -2.69
C PRO A 668 7.64 -8.55 -2.17
N ARG A 669 7.02 -7.88 -1.19
CA ARG A 669 5.76 -8.29 -0.55
C ARG A 669 4.58 -8.17 -1.52
N ILE A 670 4.49 -7.04 -2.22
CA ILE A 670 3.45 -6.76 -3.20
C ILE A 670 3.57 -7.67 -4.43
N ARG A 671 4.80 -7.98 -4.88
CA ARG A 671 4.98 -8.94 -5.99
C ARG A 671 4.52 -10.35 -5.58
N ALA A 672 4.89 -10.81 -4.39
CA ALA A 672 4.42 -12.07 -3.84
C ALA A 672 2.88 -12.10 -3.71
N PHE A 673 2.30 -11.07 -3.09
CA PHE A 673 0.85 -10.90 -2.92
C PHE A 673 0.11 -10.93 -4.26
N SER A 674 0.59 -10.17 -5.25
CA SER A 674 -0.05 -10.08 -6.58
C SER A 674 -0.12 -11.43 -7.30
N GLN A 675 0.91 -12.28 -7.16
CA GLN A 675 0.89 -13.64 -7.71
C GLN A 675 -0.25 -14.46 -7.11
N LYS A 676 -0.49 -14.32 -5.80
CA LYS A 676 -1.50 -15.10 -5.07
C LYS A 676 -2.92 -14.66 -5.42
N VAL A 677 -3.18 -13.36 -5.44
CA VAL A 677 -4.52 -12.82 -5.73
C VAL A 677 -4.88 -12.82 -7.22
N TRP A 678 -3.87 -12.89 -8.11
CA TRP A 678 -4.12 -13.25 -9.51
C TRP A 678 -4.47 -14.72 -9.63
N GLY A 679 -3.82 -15.58 -8.85
CA GLY A 679 -4.19 -16.98 -8.69
C GLY A 679 -3.77 -17.87 -9.86
N SER A 680 -2.79 -17.45 -10.65
CA SER A 680 -2.18 -18.31 -11.67
C SER A 680 -1.20 -19.31 -11.06
N PRO A 681 -0.86 -20.40 -11.78
CA PRO A 681 0.25 -21.26 -11.40
C PRO A 681 1.53 -20.45 -11.22
N LYS A 682 2.24 -20.70 -10.12
CA LYS A 682 3.50 -20.02 -9.84
C LYS A 682 4.52 -20.29 -10.96
N SER A 683 5.16 -19.23 -11.44
CA SER A 683 6.20 -19.31 -12.45
C SER A 683 7.56 -19.78 -11.91
N ALA A 684 7.76 -19.64 -10.60
CA ALA A 684 8.86 -20.20 -9.82
C ALA A 684 8.31 -21.04 -8.66
N TYR A 685 8.88 -22.22 -8.39
CA TYR A 685 8.38 -23.10 -7.33
C TYR A 685 8.71 -22.56 -5.94
N THR A 686 9.86 -21.90 -5.80
CA THR A 686 10.32 -21.31 -4.54
C THR A 686 10.43 -19.79 -4.65
N TYR A 687 10.31 -19.10 -3.52
CA TYR A 687 10.56 -17.67 -3.46
C TYR A 687 12.03 -17.34 -3.79
N ALA A 688 12.97 -18.23 -3.44
CA ALA A 688 14.38 -18.08 -3.83
C ALA A 688 14.59 -17.97 -5.35
N GLU A 689 13.79 -18.68 -6.15
CA GLU A 689 13.80 -18.58 -7.61
C GLU A 689 13.02 -17.34 -8.10
N PHE A 690 11.98 -16.93 -7.37
CA PHE A 690 11.14 -15.78 -7.69
C PHE A 690 11.82 -14.42 -7.42
N ASP A 691 12.58 -14.32 -6.33
CA ASP A 691 13.16 -13.08 -5.82
C ASP A 691 14.07 -12.34 -6.83
N PRO A 692 14.96 -13.02 -7.60
CA PRO A 692 15.69 -12.37 -8.67
C PRO A 692 14.79 -11.76 -9.75
N PHE A 693 13.63 -12.37 -10.05
CA PHE A 693 12.71 -11.90 -11.10
C PHE A 693 12.06 -10.56 -10.73
N ILE A 694 11.79 -10.35 -9.44
CA ILE A 694 11.27 -9.07 -8.93
C ILE A 694 12.20 -7.92 -9.33
N CYS A 695 13.51 -8.15 -9.27
CA CYS A 695 14.53 -7.15 -9.60
C CYS A 695 14.60 -6.88 -11.11
N TRP A 696 14.50 -7.92 -11.95
CA TRP A 696 14.55 -7.79 -13.41
C TRP A 696 13.28 -7.18 -14.01
N ILE A 697 12.11 -7.50 -13.45
CA ILE A 697 10.83 -6.89 -13.84
C ILE A 697 10.72 -5.47 -13.31
N GLY A 698 11.16 -5.24 -12.06
CA GLY A 698 11.26 -3.93 -11.43
C GLY A 698 9.91 -3.27 -11.11
N TYR A 699 9.98 -1.94 -10.97
CA TYR A 699 8.83 -1.07 -10.79
C TYR A 699 8.10 -0.83 -12.11
N SER A 700 6.86 -0.36 -12.01
CA SER A 700 6.14 0.19 -13.17
C SER A 700 6.98 1.23 -13.94
N PRO A 701 6.83 1.33 -15.28
CA PRO A 701 7.41 2.45 -16.02
C PRO A 701 6.95 3.79 -15.43
N ASP A 702 7.83 4.79 -15.42
CA ASP A 702 7.43 6.16 -15.12
C ASP A 702 6.50 6.70 -16.20
N GLU A 703 5.61 7.62 -15.82
CA GLU A 703 4.75 8.30 -16.79
C GLU A 703 5.62 9.15 -17.73
N PRO A 704 5.54 8.95 -19.05
CA PRO A 704 6.19 9.85 -19.99
C PRO A 704 5.53 11.22 -19.86
N LEU A 705 6.33 12.27 -19.60
CA LEU A 705 5.84 13.65 -19.57
C LEU A 705 5.18 13.97 -20.92
N TYR A 706 3.85 14.10 -20.93
CA TYR A 706 3.05 14.42 -22.13
C TYR A 706 3.16 15.89 -22.53
#